data_AF-K1QSA5-F1
#
_entry.id   AF-K1QSA5-F1
#
_cell.length_a   1.000
_cell.length_b   1.000
_cell.length_c   1.000
_cell.angle_alpha   90.00
_cell.angle_beta   90.00
_cell.angle_gamma   90.00
#
_symmetry.space_group_name_H-M   'P 1'
#
loop_
_entity.id
_entity.type
_entity.pdbx_description
1 polymer ?
#
loop_
_entity_poly.entity_id
_entity_poly.type
_entity_poly.pdbx_seq_one_letter_code
_entity_poly.pdbx_strand_id
1 'polypeptide(L)'
;MTAREALEYVAYVETHDCNGGTGNSLQLQFDPTTWNSYALAAVRTANFLSKMITYNNNNVSSLSEQVLYSLVTNNVHLKSVIFGSAIALEPDPSLPYPLMCPYAYKETDNSSTVSVHAKDLSVSYNYTDPQTEWYHTLRFQNYTHLSIVTDQIQLRTGNSLDPASDVTQPVAFLEDGRWTNPYYDCGGGDIWMVTYSSPFFGLSPDHKSVIFRGVATIDIELTNIDVNQCDPDLGSSGGALDVFRGTHSCQPTTVCVFTPGKGFTRGAYFCECAPGYFFPDTHASNKYYNGSEIEEYITRNNLTYITSYNRYRCNQCAPGCVTCTTAAPCLFTRNLYIKAVVLVLTIITIVVIFIVSVVIFHLRESKIIKSGSPIFLLLMCAGSALMCLQLFVMFPDADDRLCMVMPWPYHLGFVLLYGSLLLKTWRISVIFRQGQIKRIQLPDKTLIRRFVPIIAITVAYLVAWSSANRNTTQTRETNDGLKFTMCTENWWSYSAYGIEVLMLLFGVYLCFTVRKAPASFNESKHITWSIYNAIILSTFILIIVQFVAETSGPDLMYILYFLNCQVVVTITMVLILAPKFYAVHMKLEVRRRDSLPTISGMMTQHIKRPCRSVGVQTTPTGEDNDIISNNATWLPFRKRSKVRPIEAPSSNKYEATMTIDSIKST
;
A
#
# COMPACT_ATOMS: atom_id res chain seq x y z
N MET A 1 30.70 30.41 -15.77
CA MET A 1 29.45 30.67 -15.06
C MET A 1 28.80 29.33 -14.79
N THR A 2 28.23 29.10 -13.61
CA THR A 2 27.41 27.90 -13.35
C THR A 2 25.99 28.11 -13.88
N ALA A 3 25.25 27.02 -14.14
CA ALA A 3 23.84 27.11 -14.52
C ALA A 3 22.98 27.86 -13.48
N ARG A 4 23.39 27.82 -12.21
CA ARG A 4 22.73 28.53 -11.11
C ARG A 4 23.01 30.03 -11.13
N GLU A 5 24.28 30.43 -11.30
CA GLU A 5 24.68 31.84 -11.48
C GLU A 5 23.98 32.47 -12.69
N ALA A 6 23.81 31.70 -13.77
CA ALA A 6 23.08 32.14 -14.94
C ALA A 6 21.60 32.44 -14.63
N LEU A 7 20.91 31.59 -13.88
CA LEU A 7 19.52 31.82 -13.46
C LEU A 7 19.39 32.94 -12.42
N GLU A 8 20.43 33.20 -11.63
CA GLU A 8 20.53 34.40 -10.78
C GLU A 8 20.65 35.67 -11.62
N TYR A 9 21.42 35.65 -12.71
CA TYR A 9 21.50 36.77 -13.65
C TYR A 9 20.19 36.97 -14.44
N VAL A 10 19.51 35.89 -14.84
CA VAL A 10 18.17 35.96 -15.48
C VAL A 10 17.18 36.70 -14.59
N ALA A 11 17.04 36.29 -13.32
CA ALA A 11 16.16 36.94 -12.35
C ALA A 11 16.57 38.39 -12.01
N TYR A 12 17.86 38.72 -12.10
CA TYR A 12 18.34 40.10 -11.94
C TYR A 12 17.86 40.99 -13.10
N VAL A 13 18.00 40.52 -14.35
CA VAL A 13 17.57 41.25 -15.56
C VAL A 13 16.05 41.43 -15.61
N GLU A 14 15.26 40.45 -15.15
CA GLU A 14 13.80 40.59 -15.01
C GLU A 14 13.36 41.75 -14.08
N THR A 15 14.27 42.26 -13.22
CA THR A 15 13.93 43.22 -12.15
C THR A 15 14.73 44.54 -12.21
N HIS A 16 15.66 44.69 -13.16
CA HIS A 16 16.54 45.85 -13.26
C HIS A 16 16.74 46.29 -14.72
N ASP A 17 16.65 47.59 -14.98
CA ASP A 17 16.96 48.17 -16.29
C ASP A 17 18.41 47.83 -16.69
N CYS A 18 18.57 47.18 -17.84
CA CYS A 18 19.88 46.74 -18.29
C CYS A 18 20.60 47.81 -19.15
N ASN A 19 21.80 48.18 -18.73
CA ASN A 19 22.58 49.25 -19.37
C ASN A 19 23.39 48.73 -20.57
N GLY A 20 22.72 48.60 -21.72
CA GLY A 20 23.31 48.64 -23.06
C GLY A 20 24.38 47.61 -23.45
N GLY A 21 24.00 46.64 -24.28
CA GLY A 21 24.92 45.85 -25.11
C GLY A 21 25.13 44.39 -24.69
N THR A 22 25.78 43.62 -25.57
CA THR A 22 25.92 42.15 -25.49
C THR A 22 26.95 41.64 -24.48
N GLY A 23 27.52 42.51 -23.63
CA GLY A 23 28.71 42.22 -22.82
C GLY A 23 28.51 41.18 -21.70
N ASN A 24 27.27 40.94 -21.28
CA ASN A 24 26.92 40.00 -20.21
C ASN A 24 26.19 38.76 -20.76
N SER A 25 26.90 37.95 -21.55
CA SER A 25 26.36 36.67 -22.02
C SER A 25 26.44 35.59 -20.94
N LEU A 26 25.43 34.71 -20.91
CA LEU A 26 25.39 33.52 -20.07
C LEU A 26 26.41 32.51 -20.60
N GLN A 27 27.62 32.52 -20.03
CA GLN A 27 28.73 31.62 -20.37
C GLN A 27 28.41 30.17 -19.97
N LEU A 28 27.53 29.53 -20.75
CA LEU A 28 26.90 28.24 -20.53
C LEU A 28 27.26 27.29 -21.67
N GLN A 29 27.56 26.04 -21.33
CA GLN A 29 27.67 24.97 -22.31
C GLN A 29 26.27 24.43 -22.62
N PHE A 30 25.71 24.82 -23.76
CA PHE A 30 24.38 24.42 -24.23
C PHE A 30 24.48 23.75 -25.61
N ASP A 31 23.42 23.06 -26.05
CA ASP A 31 23.40 22.40 -27.37
C ASP A 31 22.60 23.21 -28.41
N PRO A 32 23.26 24.03 -29.26
CA PRO A 32 22.60 24.80 -30.29
C PRO A 32 22.08 23.96 -31.47
N THR A 33 22.38 22.66 -31.56
CA THR A 33 22.10 21.88 -32.78
C THR A 33 20.62 21.80 -33.12
N THR A 34 19.75 21.90 -32.11
CA THR A 34 18.29 22.04 -32.26
C THR A 34 17.91 23.21 -33.19
N TRP A 35 18.71 24.27 -33.22
CA TRP A 35 18.46 25.50 -33.98
C TRP A 35 19.19 25.58 -35.32
N ASN A 36 20.04 24.60 -35.66
CA ASN A 36 20.83 24.59 -36.89
C ASN A 36 19.99 24.72 -38.18
N SER A 37 18.74 24.27 -38.17
CA SER A 37 17.82 24.41 -39.32
C SER A 37 17.43 25.87 -39.62
N TYR A 38 17.44 26.74 -38.61
CA TYR A 38 17.17 28.18 -38.75
C TYR A 38 18.43 28.94 -39.19
N ALA A 39 19.61 28.56 -38.67
CA ALA A 39 20.91 29.15 -39.02
C ALA A 39 21.22 29.13 -40.53
N LEU A 40 20.63 28.18 -41.28
CA LEU A 40 20.71 28.13 -42.74
C LEU A 40 20.19 29.40 -43.45
N ALA A 41 19.35 30.22 -42.80
CA ALA A 41 18.95 31.52 -43.33
C ALA A 41 20.16 32.46 -43.44
N ALA A 42 20.91 32.65 -42.36
CA ALA A 42 22.14 33.44 -42.32
C ALA A 42 23.20 32.90 -43.30
N VAL A 43 23.39 31.58 -43.36
CA VAL A 43 24.32 30.93 -44.32
C VAL A 43 23.93 31.23 -45.78
N ARG A 44 22.64 31.21 -46.12
CA ARG A 44 22.15 31.56 -47.46
C ARG A 44 22.36 33.03 -47.77
N THR A 45 22.10 33.93 -46.82
CA THR A 45 22.39 35.37 -46.96
C THR A 45 23.89 35.60 -47.18
N ALA A 46 24.75 34.97 -46.38
CA ALA A 46 26.20 35.09 -46.49
C ALA A 46 26.72 34.60 -47.86
N ASN A 47 26.24 33.46 -48.35
CA ASN A 47 26.62 32.94 -49.67
C ASN A 47 26.07 33.78 -50.82
N PHE A 48 24.85 34.34 -50.69
CA PHE A 48 24.31 35.29 -51.66
C PHE A 48 25.15 36.58 -51.73
N LEU A 49 25.50 37.16 -50.58
CA LEU A 49 26.36 38.35 -50.51
C LEU A 49 27.74 38.08 -51.09
N SER A 50 28.36 36.94 -50.75
CA SER A 50 29.66 36.54 -51.29
C SER A 50 29.64 36.49 -52.82
N LYS A 51 28.60 35.87 -53.40
CA LYS A 51 28.43 35.77 -54.86
C LYS A 51 28.18 37.13 -55.52
N MET A 52 27.38 38.01 -54.92
CA MET A 52 27.15 39.37 -55.44
C MET A 52 28.41 40.24 -55.36
N ILE A 53 29.22 40.09 -54.30
CA ILE A 53 30.49 40.79 -54.12
C ILE A 53 31.51 40.32 -55.18
N THR A 54 31.71 39.02 -55.38
CA THR A 54 32.67 38.53 -56.38
C THR A 54 32.25 38.87 -57.81
N TYR A 55 30.95 38.79 -58.13
CA TYR A 55 30.40 39.19 -59.43
C TYR A 55 30.72 40.65 -59.81
N ASN A 56 30.77 41.54 -58.81
CA ASN A 56 31.09 42.96 -58.99
C ASN A 56 32.55 43.30 -58.65
N ASN A 57 33.51 42.44 -59.02
CA ASN A 57 34.95 42.65 -58.81
C ASN A 57 35.35 42.93 -57.35
N ASN A 58 34.70 42.26 -56.39
CA ASN A 58 34.86 42.42 -54.94
C ASN A 58 34.45 43.79 -54.37
N ASN A 59 33.72 44.60 -55.14
CA ASN A 59 33.29 45.93 -54.73
C ASN A 59 32.00 45.88 -53.88
N VAL A 60 32.12 46.17 -52.58
CA VAL A 60 30.99 46.21 -51.64
C VAL A 60 29.98 47.31 -51.98
N SER A 61 30.42 48.45 -52.51
CA SER A 61 29.53 49.57 -52.90
C SER A 61 28.54 49.23 -54.04
N SER A 62 28.72 48.08 -54.70
CA SER A 62 27.78 47.57 -55.70
C SER A 62 26.49 46.99 -55.11
N LEU A 63 26.46 46.74 -53.80
CA LEU A 63 25.28 46.24 -53.08
C LEU A 63 24.33 47.41 -52.78
N SER A 64 23.13 47.35 -53.34
CA SER A 64 22.05 48.29 -53.01
C SER A 64 21.60 48.09 -51.56
N GLU A 65 21.47 49.18 -50.80
CA GLU A 65 20.93 49.15 -49.43
C GLU A 65 19.55 48.47 -49.38
N GLN A 66 18.69 48.71 -50.38
CA GLN A 66 17.37 48.08 -50.48
C GLN A 66 17.47 46.55 -50.57
N VAL A 67 18.50 46.01 -51.22
CA VAL A 67 18.77 44.55 -51.24
C VAL A 67 19.19 44.07 -49.85
N LEU A 68 20.08 44.78 -49.16
CA LEU A 68 20.52 44.41 -47.81
C LEU A 68 19.35 44.39 -46.81
N TYR A 69 18.53 45.45 -46.80
CA TYR A 69 17.31 45.51 -45.97
C TYR A 69 16.29 44.44 -46.34
N SER A 70 16.15 44.10 -47.64
CA SER A 70 15.27 43.01 -48.09
C SER A 70 15.76 41.63 -47.63
N LEU A 71 17.08 41.41 -47.55
CA LEU A 71 17.66 40.15 -47.09
C LEU A 71 17.40 39.92 -45.59
N VAL A 72 17.65 40.92 -44.74
CA VAL A 72 17.42 40.78 -43.29
C VAL A 72 15.94 40.66 -42.93
N THR A 73 15.06 41.46 -43.56
CA THR A 73 13.61 41.36 -43.33
C THR A 73 13.07 39.99 -43.80
N ASN A 74 13.53 39.48 -44.94
CA ASN A 74 13.16 38.15 -45.42
C ASN A 74 13.60 37.02 -44.46
N ASN A 75 14.78 37.14 -43.83
CA ASN A 75 15.22 36.18 -42.80
C ASN A 75 14.28 36.17 -41.58
N VAL A 76 13.88 37.34 -41.10
CA VAL A 76 12.95 37.49 -39.95
C VAL A 76 11.54 36.95 -40.29
N HIS A 77 11.09 37.10 -41.54
CA HIS A 77 9.80 36.56 -42.00
C HIS A 77 9.79 35.03 -42.18
N LEU A 78 10.94 34.35 -42.25
CA LEU A 78 11.02 32.92 -42.55
C LEU A 78 10.31 32.03 -41.50
N LYS A 79 10.45 32.37 -40.21
CA LYS A 79 9.94 31.60 -39.07
C LYS A 79 9.58 32.51 -37.89
N SER A 80 8.63 32.07 -37.07
CA SER A 80 8.22 32.79 -35.86
C SER A 80 9.38 33.00 -34.86
N VAL A 81 10.21 31.97 -34.66
CA VAL A 81 11.30 31.95 -33.66
C VAL A 81 12.51 32.87 -33.99
N ILE A 82 12.66 33.31 -35.24
CA ILE A 82 13.74 34.22 -35.63
C ILE A 82 13.30 35.64 -35.26
N PHE A 83 13.82 36.19 -34.16
CA PHE A 83 13.50 37.54 -33.72
C PHE A 83 14.04 38.60 -34.69
N GLY A 84 15.31 38.45 -35.05
CA GLY A 84 16.09 39.44 -35.79
C GLY A 84 17.09 38.84 -36.79
N SER A 85 17.69 39.70 -37.59
CA SER A 85 18.75 39.36 -38.55
C SER A 85 19.53 40.62 -38.91
N ALA A 86 20.87 40.53 -38.90
CA ALA A 86 21.78 41.61 -39.24
C ALA A 86 22.66 41.25 -40.46
N ILE A 87 23.15 42.27 -41.18
CA ILE A 87 24.29 42.15 -42.11
C ILE A 87 25.34 43.18 -41.69
N ALA A 88 26.29 42.78 -40.86
CA ALA A 88 27.39 43.64 -40.42
C ALA A 88 28.54 43.58 -41.42
N LEU A 89 28.81 44.68 -42.13
CA LEU A 89 29.88 44.75 -43.13
C LEU A 89 31.26 44.93 -42.49
N GLU A 90 32.33 44.58 -43.21
CA GLU A 90 33.67 45.00 -42.86
C GLU A 90 33.79 46.53 -43.02
N PRO A 91 34.33 47.27 -42.02
CA PRO A 91 34.48 48.72 -42.12
C PRO A 91 35.33 49.15 -43.32
N ASP A 92 34.78 50.01 -44.17
CA ASP A 92 35.44 50.50 -45.38
C ASP A 92 35.39 52.03 -45.41
N PRO A 93 36.51 52.72 -45.11
CA PRO A 93 36.61 54.18 -45.15
C PRO A 93 36.32 54.84 -46.51
N SER A 94 36.21 54.06 -47.60
CA SER A 94 35.86 54.58 -48.92
C SER A 94 34.34 54.68 -49.18
N LEU A 95 33.52 54.13 -48.29
CA LEU A 95 32.06 54.18 -48.39
C LEU A 95 31.47 55.43 -47.71
N PRO A 96 30.28 55.93 -48.15
CA PRO A 96 29.59 57.04 -47.50
C PRO A 96 29.26 56.79 -46.02
N TYR A 97 29.03 55.53 -45.66
CA TYR A 97 28.85 55.04 -44.30
C TYR A 97 29.95 54.00 -44.02
N PRO A 98 31.09 54.40 -43.41
CA PRO A 98 32.24 53.50 -43.21
C PRO A 98 31.95 52.32 -42.28
N LEU A 99 30.90 52.44 -41.46
CA LEU A 99 30.33 51.38 -40.65
C LEU A 99 28.86 51.30 -41.05
N MET A 100 28.37 50.11 -41.43
CA MET A 100 26.99 49.90 -41.87
C MET A 100 26.53 48.50 -41.46
N CYS A 101 25.38 48.41 -40.79
CA CYS A 101 24.79 47.16 -40.33
C CYS A 101 23.26 47.19 -40.45
N PRO A 102 22.69 46.89 -41.64
CA PRO A 102 21.26 46.75 -41.81
C PRO A 102 20.77 45.62 -40.91
N TYR A 103 19.83 45.95 -40.02
CA TYR A 103 19.28 45.06 -39.02
C TYR A 103 17.76 45.10 -39.10
N ALA A 104 17.12 43.93 -39.12
CA ALA A 104 15.68 43.79 -38.99
C ALA A 104 15.33 43.02 -37.72
N TYR A 105 14.24 43.40 -37.05
CA TYR A 105 13.76 42.78 -35.82
C TYR A 105 12.22 42.80 -35.75
N LYS A 106 11.65 41.94 -34.90
CA LYS A 106 10.21 41.90 -34.61
C LYS A 106 9.86 42.88 -33.49
N GLU A 107 8.75 43.59 -33.67
CA GLU A 107 8.16 44.44 -32.65
C GLU A 107 6.69 44.07 -32.50
N THR A 108 6.25 43.87 -31.25
CA THR A 108 4.86 43.47 -30.94
C THR A 108 4.15 44.66 -30.31
N ASP A 109 3.17 45.23 -31.01
CA ASP A 109 2.37 46.33 -30.49
C ASP A 109 1.34 45.82 -29.44
N ASN A 110 0.78 46.74 -28.66
CA ASN A 110 -0.22 46.50 -27.60
C ASN A 110 -1.46 45.71 -28.04
N SER A 111 -1.71 45.62 -29.36
CA SER A 111 -2.76 44.80 -29.98
C SER A 111 -2.36 43.34 -30.23
N SER A 112 -1.19 42.90 -29.77
CA SER A 112 -0.56 41.61 -30.09
C SER A 112 -0.26 41.41 -31.57
N THR A 113 -0.17 42.49 -32.34
CA THR A 113 0.21 42.46 -33.76
C THR A 113 1.73 42.51 -33.89
N VAL A 114 2.32 41.50 -34.53
CA VAL A 114 3.76 41.44 -34.80
C VAL A 114 4.08 42.16 -36.11
N SER A 115 4.91 43.19 -36.03
CA SER A 115 5.48 43.93 -37.16
C SER A 115 6.98 43.65 -37.27
N VAL A 116 7.56 43.86 -38.46
CA VAL A 116 9.01 43.78 -38.67
C VAL A 116 9.53 45.16 -39.00
N HIS A 117 10.45 45.65 -38.18
CA HIS A 117 11.11 46.94 -38.35
C HIS A 117 12.54 46.72 -38.81
N ALA A 118 13.11 47.69 -39.52
CA ALA A 118 14.50 47.64 -39.94
C ALA A 118 15.19 49.00 -39.85
N LYS A 119 16.45 48.99 -39.41
CA LYS A 119 17.29 50.18 -39.18
C LYS A 119 18.77 49.84 -39.44
N ASP A 120 19.61 50.84 -39.61
CA ASP A 120 21.06 50.64 -39.52
C ASP A 120 21.45 50.60 -38.04
N LEU A 121 21.81 49.41 -37.55
CA LEU A 121 22.22 49.18 -36.16
C LEU A 121 23.52 49.91 -35.82
N SER A 122 24.39 50.19 -36.81
CA SER A 122 25.69 50.83 -36.60
C SER A 122 25.60 52.25 -36.05
N VAL A 123 24.46 52.93 -36.26
CA VAL A 123 24.19 54.29 -35.77
C VAL A 123 24.10 54.34 -34.24
N SER A 124 23.60 53.27 -33.62
CA SER A 124 23.38 53.17 -32.16
C SER A 124 24.29 52.16 -31.47
N TYR A 125 24.95 51.27 -32.22
CA TYR A 125 25.70 50.13 -31.67
C TYR A 125 26.98 49.86 -32.46
N ASN A 126 28.13 49.92 -31.78
CA ASN A 126 29.43 49.64 -32.40
C ASN A 126 29.72 48.13 -32.40
N TYR A 127 29.33 47.43 -33.47
CA TYR A 127 29.60 46.00 -33.63
C TYR A 127 31.08 45.63 -33.83
N THR A 128 31.99 46.61 -33.97
CA THR A 128 33.44 46.35 -34.04
C THR A 128 34.10 46.29 -32.66
N ASP A 129 33.38 46.58 -31.58
CA ASP A 129 33.88 46.45 -30.22
C ASP A 129 34.34 44.99 -29.94
N PRO A 130 35.51 44.76 -29.33
CA PRO A 130 35.98 43.42 -28.96
C PRO A 130 35.02 42.60 -28.08
N GLN A 131 34.09 43.23 -27.36
CA GLN A 131 33.02 42.55 -26.60
C GLN A 131 31.88 42.03 -27.50
N THR A 132 31.80 42.46 -28.76
CA THR A 132 30.80 41.99 -29.74
C THR A 132 31.19 40.62 -30.28
N GLU A 133 30.96 39.58 -29.49
CA GLU A 133 31.33 38.18 -29.79
C GLU A 133 30.89 37.72 -31.19
N TRP A 134 29.66 38.06 -31.59
CA TRP A 134 29.02 37.59 -32.83
C TRP A 134 29.71 38.10 -34.11
N TYR A 135 30.33 39.27 -34.07
CA TYR A 135 31.09 39.83 -35.18
C TYR A 135 32.59 39.57 -35.04
N HIS A 136 33.16 39.92 -33.88
CA HIS A 136 34.60 39.97 -33.68
C HIS A 136 35.25 38.59 -33.81
N THR A 137 34.58 37.52 -33.34
CA THR A 137 35.15 36.16 -33.45
C THR A 137 35.39 35.75 -34.90
N LEU A 138 34.39 35.95 -35.76
CA LEU A 138 34.45 35.57 -37.17
C LEU A 138 35.44 36.44 -37.94
N ARG A 139 35.50 37.75 -37.65
CA ARG A 139 36.43 38.66 -38.32
C ARG A 139 37.90 38.20 -38.24
N PHE A 140 38.30 37.59 -37.13
CA PHE A 140 39.69 37.17 -36.88
C PHE A 140 39.90 35.64 -36.97
N GLN A 141 38.90 34.89 -37.44
CA GLN A 141 39.01 33.45 -37.67
C GLN A 141 39.82 33.14 -38.95
N ASN A 142 40.45 31.97 -38.99
CA ASN A 142 41.14 31.48 -40.19
C ASN A 142 40.16 30.77 -41.13
N TYR A 143 40.24 31.10 -42.42
CA TYR A 143 39.34 30.63 -43.48
C TYR A 143 40.08 29.95 -44.66
N THR A 144 41.32 29.50 -44.45
CA THR A 144 42.12 28.81 -45.49
C THR A 144 41.52 27.49 -45.99
N HIS A 145 40.52 26.93 -45.29
CA HIS A 145 39.84 25.68 -45.65
C HIS A 145 38.54 25.88 -46.46
N LEU A 146 38.09 27.13 -46.68
CA LEU A 146 36.84 27.39 -47.38
C LEU A 146 36.87 26.89 -48.83
N SER A 147 35.73 26.34 -49.26
CA SER A 147 35.55 25.87 -50.63
C SER A 147 35.27 27.05 -51.56
N ILE A 148 36.07 27.18 -52.62
CA ILE A 148 35.82 28.10 -53.74
C ILE A 148 35.17 27.28 -54.87
N VAL A 149 34.00 27.72 -55.33
CA VAL A 149 33.18 27.03 -56.33
C VAL A 149 33.02 27.93 -57.55
N THR A 150 33.06 27.34 -58.75
CA THR A 150 32.84 28.03 -60.02
C THR A 150 31.56 27.51 -60.67
N ASP A 151 30.59 28.39 -60.87
CA ASP A 151 29.35 28.14 -61.60
C ASP A 151 29.48 28.57 -63.06
N GLN A 152 28.78 27.88 -63.96
CA GLN A 152 28.61 28.28 -65.35
C GLN A 152 27.26 28.98 -65.52
N ILE A 153 27.26 30.27 -65.87
CA ILE A 153 26.03 31.08 -65.96
C ILE A 153 25.89 31.69 -67.37
N GLN A 154 24.71 31.56 -67.97
CA GLN A 154 24.35 32.26 -69.21
C GLN A 154 23.37 33.37 -68.88
N LEU A 155 23.75 34.61 -69.21
CA LEU A 155 22.88 35.78 -69.08
C LEU A 155 22.11 36.02 -70.38
N ARG A 156 21.13 36.93 -70.35
CA ARG A 156 20.32 37.27 -71.53
C ARG A 156 20.53 38.74 -71.92
N THR A 157 21.16 38.95 -73.07
CA THR A 157 21.20 40.25 -73.73
C THR A 157 20.15 40.28 -74.86
N GLY A 158 19.07 41.05 -74.64
CA GLY A 158 17.96 41.14 -75.59
C GLY A 158 17.19 39.82 -75.75
N ASN A 159 17.24 39.23 -76.94
CA ASN A 159 16.56 37.96 -77.27
C ASN A 159 17.52 36.76 -77.38
N SER A 160 18.82 36.96 -77.17
CA SER A 160 19.85 35.90 -77.16
C SER A 160 20.36 35.63 -75.75
N LEU A 161 20.78 34.38 -75.52
CA LEU A 161 21.66 34.06 -74.39
C LEU A 161 23.09 34.43 -74.75
N ASP A 162 23.79 35.04 -73.82
CA ASP A 162 25.22 35.31 -73.90
C ASP A 162 26.01 33.99 -73.70
N PRO A 163 27.28 33.91 -74.13
CA PRO A 163 28.15 32.77 -73.82
C PRO A 163 28.17 32.48 -72.32
N ALA A 164 28.36 31.21 -71.96
CA ALA A 164 28.48 30.83 -70.56
C ALA A 164 29.70 31.52 -69.93
N SER A 165 29.50 32.13 -68.77
CA SER A 165 30.52 32.80 -67.98
C SER A 165 30.78 32.07 -66.67
N ASP A 166 32.06 31.84 -66.39
CA ASP A 166 32.57 31.31 -65.14
C ASP A 166 32.39 32.35 -64.02
N VAL A 167 31.45 32.11 -63.11
CA VAL A 167 31.29 32.93 -61.90
C VAL A 167 31.84 32.15 -60.72
N THR A 168 32.92 32.65 -60.13
CA THR A 168 33.60 32.02 -59.00
C THR A 168 33.22 32.72 -57.69
N GLN A 169 32.85 31.93 -56.68
CA GLN A 169 32.56 32.45 -55.34
C GLN A 169 33.06 31.51 -54.24
N PRO A 170 33.43 32.05 -53.06
CA PRO A 170 33.60 31.26 -51.86
C PRO A 170 32.23 30.83 -51.31
N VAL A 171 32.17 29.66 -50.69
CA VAL A 171 30.97 29.10 -50.07
C VAL A 171 31.25 28.81 -48.61
N ALA A 172 30.48 29.45 -47.72
CA ALA A 172 30.44 29.17 -46.29
C ALA A 172 29.39 28.07 -46.01
N PHE A 173 29.74 27.17 -45.09
CA PHE A 173 28.87 26.16 -44.53
C PHE A 173 28.48 26.52 -43.08
N LEU A 174 27.65 25.66 -42.47
CA LEU A 174 27.20 25.85 -41.09
C LEU A 174 28.34 25.79 -40.05
N GLU A 175 29.41 25.04 -40.38
CA GLU A 175 30.61 24.88 -39.54
C GLU A 175 31.57 26.09 -39.61
N ASP A 176 31.41 26.97 -40.59
CA ASP A 176 32.19 28.20 -40.74
C ASP A 176 31.60 29.38 -39.95
N GLY A 177 30.35 29.24 -39.51
CA GLY A 177 29.67 30.19 -38.64
C GLY A 177 29.75 29.82 -37.17
N ARG A 178 29.17 30.67 -36.32
CA ARG A 178 29.25 30.53 -34.86
C ARG A 178 27.96 30.97 -34.18
N TRP A 179 27.53 30.20 -33.18
CA TRP A 179 26.52 30.60 -32.20
C TRP A 179 27.15 31.40 -31.06
N THR A 180 26.50 32.47 -30.61
CA THR A 180 26.84 33.13 -29.34
C THR A 180 26.40 32.27 -28.15
N ASN A 181 26.96 32.59 -26.98
CA ASN A 181 26.28 32.30 -25.72
C ASN A 181 24.92 33.03 -25.66
N PRO A 182 23.94 32.55 -24.87
CA PRO A 182 22.69 33.29 -24.64
C PRO A 182 22.97 34.65 -24.01
N TYR A 183 22.31 35.70 -24.49
CA TYR A 183 22.42 37.05 -23.92
C TYR A 183 21.08 37.76 -23.93
N TYR A 184 21.00 38.87 -23.22
CA TYR A 184 19.82 39.73 -23.19
C TYR A 184 20.06 40.99 -24.03
N ASP A 185 19.14 41.29 -24.95
CA ASP A 185 19.29 42.37 -25.94
C ASP A 185 18.67 43.69 -25.46
N CYS A 186 19.45 44.45 -24.68
CA CYS A 186 19.05 45.74 -24.11
C CYS A 186 18.83 46.82 -25.20
N GLY A 187 17.58 47.27 -25.38
CA GLY A 187 17.23 48.40 -26.26
C GLY A 187 17.11 48.05 -27.75
N GLY A 188 17.22 46.79 -28.12
CA GLY A 188 16.80 46.27 -29.43
C GLY A 188 15.42 45.63 -29.35
N GLY A 189 15.29 44.57 -28.55
CA GLY A 189 14.03 43.87 -28.28
C GLY A 189 13.69 43.61 -26.81
N ASP A 190 14.61 43.85 -25.87
CA ASP A 190 14.47 43.52 -24.44
C ASP A 190 14.08 42.04 -24.20
N ILE A 191 14.71 41.16 -24.98
CA ILE A 191 14.51 39.71 -24.96
C ILE A 191 15.79 38.93 -24.66
N TRP A 192 15.62 37.70 -24.16
CA TRP A 192 16.69 36.70 -24.17
C TRP A 192 16.82 36.10 -25.57
N MET A 193 18.05 35.97 -26.05
CA MET A 193 18.32 35.42 -27.39
C MET A 193 19.69 34.75 -27.54
N VAL A 194 19.82 33.95 -28.61
CA VAL A 194 21.10 33.46 -29.15
C VAL A 194 21.21 33.85 -30.62
N THR A 195 22.39 34.30 -31.02
CA THR A 195 22.66 34.74 -32.40
C THR A 195 23.55 33.73 -33.11
N TYR A 196 23.10 33.24 -34.26
CA TYR A 196 23.98 32.54 -35.19
C TYR A 196 24.53 33.52 -36.21
N SER A 197 25.83 33.46 -36.42
CA SER A 197 26.59 34.36 -37.29
C SER A 197 27.29 33.56 -38.38
N SER A 198 27.10 33.96 -39.64
CA SER A 198 27.74 33.35 -40.81
C SER A 198 28.62 34.37 -41.53
N PRO A 199 29.91 34.10 -41.73
CA PRO A 199 30.80 35.04 -42.41
C PRO A 199 30.56 35.03 -43.93
N PHE A 200 30.74 36.17 -44.58
CA PHE A 200 30.74 36.31 -46.04
C PHE A 200 32.00 37.00 -46.57
N PHE A 201 32.31 36.74 -47.85
CA PHE A 201 33.66 36.92 -48.37
C PHE A 201 33.69 37.47 -49.80
N GLY A 202 34.76 38.19 -50.11
CA GLY A 202 35.25 38.35 -51.48
C GLY A 202 36.40 37.37 -51.77
N LEU A 203 37.00 37.50 -52.95
CA LEU A 203 38.17 36.74 -53.39
C LEU A 203 39.39 37.65 -53.58
N SER A 204 40.58 37.07 -53.43
CA SER A 204 41.82 37.70 -53.85
C SER A 204 41.87 37.90 -55.37
N PRO A 205 42.69 38.84 -55.90
CA PRO A 205 42.80 39.07 -57.36
C PRO A 205 43.27 37.86 -58.17
N ASP A 206 43.91 36.87 -57.52
CA ASP A 206 44.32 35.61 -58.13
C ASP A 206 43.31 34.46 -57.92
N HIS A 207 42.17 34.75 -57.27
CA HIS A 207 41.08 33.82 -56.92
C HIS A 207 41.49 32.59 -56.09
N LYS A 208 42.61 32.65 -55.37
CA LYS A 208 43.13 31.52 -54.55
C LYS A 208 42.87 31.65 -53.06
N SER A 209 42.51 32.83 -52.56
CA SER A 209 42.18 33.03 -51.16
C SER A 209 40.93 33.88 -51.01
N VAL A 210 40.27 33.72 -49.85
CA VAL A 210 39.11 34.51 -49.46
C VAL A 210 39.55 35.78 -48.75
N ILE A 211 38.76 36.84 -48.88
CA ILE A 211 38.89 38.06 -48.09
C ILE A 211 37.59 38.23 -47.31
N PHE A 212 37.67 38.36 -45.99
CA PHE A 212 36.51 38.66 -45.15
C PHE A 212 35.80 39.94 -45.65
N ARG A 213 34.47 39.96 -45.58
CA ARG A 213 33.66 41.12 -45.99
C ARG A 213 32.53 41.47 -45.02
N GLY A 214 32.27 40.61 -44.04
CA GLY A 214 31.27 40.85 -43.01
C GLY A 214 30.64 39.56 -42.49
N VAL A 215 29.57 39.72 -41.73
CA VAL A 215 28.77 38.66 -41.11
C VAL A 215 27.29 38.89 -41.40
N ALA A 216 26.59 37.85 -41.83
CA ALA A 216 25.13 37.79 -41.83
C ALA A 216 24.66 36.99 -40.61
N THR A 217 23.65 37.46 -39.87
CA THR A 217 23.18 36.81 -38.64
C THR A 217 21.71 36.41 -38.70
N ILE A 218 21.31 35.50 -37.82
CA ILE A 218 19.94 35.40 -37.34
C ILE A 218 19.92 35.31 -35.81
N ASP A 219 18.89 35.89 -35.23
CA ASP A 219 18.68 35.95 -33.78
C ASP A 219 17.48 35.09 -33.41
N ILE A 220 17.67 34.16 -32.48
CA ILE A 220 16.62 33.28 -31.99
C ILE A 220 16.18 33.73 -30.61
N GLU A 221 14.88 34.02 -30.48
CA GLU A 221 14.27 34.36 -29.21
C GLU A 221 14.25 33.14 -28.27
N LEU A 222 14.77 33.32 -27.07
CA LEU A 222 14.72 32.36 -25.97
C LEU A 222 13.61 32.68 -24.96
N THR A 223 13.11 33.92 -24.88
CA THR A 223 12.15 34.38 -23.86
C THR A 223 10.97 33.44 -23.63
N ASN A 224 10.44 32.85 -24.70
CA ASN A 224 9.31 31.92 -24.68
C ASN A 224 9.70 30.43 -24.62
N ILE A 225 10.98 30.11 -24.42
CA ILE A 225 11.50 28.74 -24.27
C ILE A 225 11.66 28.44 -22.79
N ASP A 226 10.92 27.43 -22.30
CA ASP A 226 10.92 27.09 -20.88
C ASP A 226 12.27 26.56 -20.37
N VAL A 227 12.65 26.98 -19.16
CA VAL A 227 13.78 26.41 -18.42
C VAL A 227 13.30 25.32 -17.47
N ASN A 228 13.79 24.09 -17.67
CA ASN A 228 13.53 22.97 -16.74
C ASN A 228 14.66 22.83 -15.70
N GLN A 229 14.37 23.19 -14.46
CA GLN A 229 15.31 23.10 -13.33
C GLN A 229 15.27 21.75 -12.58
N CYS A 230 14.32 20.87 -12.88
CA CYS A 230 14.17 19.59 -12.19
C CYS A 230 15.30 18.62 -12.55
N ASP A 231 15.42 17.53 -11.79
CA ASP A 231 16.40 16.48 -12.07
C ASP A 231 16.23 15.89 -13.49
N PRO A 232 17.31 15.36 -14.11
CA PRO A 232 17.23 14.73 -15.41
C PRO A 232 16.59 13.33 -15.32
N ASP A 233 15.62 13.07 -16.19
CA ASP A 233 14.97 11.76 -16.29
C ASP A 233 15.94 10.68 -16.81
N LEU A 234 15.86 9.48 -16.23
CA LEU A 234 16.64 8.30 -16.64
C LEU A 234 16.30 7.87 -18.07
N GLY A 235 17.00 8.45 -19.05
CA GLY A 235 16.88 8.13 -20.47
C GLY A 235 16.36 9.27 -21.36
N SER A 236 16.19 10.49 -20.86
CA SER A 236 15.88 11.63 -21.75
C SER A 236 17.06 11.96 -22.65
N SER A 237 16.82 12.11 -23.96
CA SER A 237 17.74 12.83 -24.83
C SER A 237 17.77 14.30 -24.40
N GLY A 238 18.96 14.88 -24.26
CA GLY A 238 19.13 16.24 -23.76
C GLY A 238 18.48 17.28 -24.69
N GLY A 239 17.71 18.20 -24.11
CA GLY A 239 17.24 19.41 -24.78
C GLY A 239 18.29 20.53 -24.78
N ALA A 240 18.15 21.51 -25.68
CA ALA A 240 19.10 22.60 -25.85
C ALA A 240 19.46 23.36 -24.55
N LEU A 241 18.50 23.47 -23.60
CA LEU A 241 18.65 24.14 -22.31
C LEU A 241 18.72 23.20 -21.10
N ASP A 242 18.94 21.89 -21.28
CA ASP A 242 19.05 20.94 -20.14
C ASP A 242 20.30 21.20 -19.26
N VAL A 243 21.16 22.15 -19.61
CA VAL A 243 22.21 22.72 -18.74
C VAL A 243 21.67 23.20 -17.38
N PHE A 244 20.37 23.55 -17.30
CA PHE A 244 19.72 23.98 -16.07
C PHE A 244 19.14 22.86 -15.19
N ARG A 245 19.19 21.59 -15.63
CA ARG A 245 18.67 20.45 -14.86
C ARG A 245 19.37 20.30 -13.50
N GLY A 246 18.62 19.88 -12.49
CA GLY A 246 19.11 19.71 -11.11
C GLY A 246 19.48 21.02 -10.39
N THR A 247 19.09 22.19 -10.91
CA THR A 247 19.34 23.50 -10.26
C THR A 247 18.23 23.96 -9.32
N HIS A 248 17.21 23.13 -9.10
CA HIS A 248 16.06 23.45 -8.25
C HIS A 248 16.41 23.56 -6.75
N SER A 249 15.56 24.26 -6.00
CA SER A 249 15.71 24.45 -4.54
C SER A 249 14.78 23.58 -3.67
N CYS A 250 14.17 22.52 -4.22
CA CYS A 250 13.34 21.58 -3.45
C CYS A 250 14.11 20.91 -2.31
N GLN A 251 13.41 20.68 -1.20
CA GLN A 251 13.98 20.10 0.03
C GLN A 251 14.06 18.56 -0.05
N PRO A 252 14.88 17.88 0.78
CA PRO A 252 15.02 16.42 0.75
C PRO A 252 13.73 15.61 1.04
N THR A 253 12.69 16.26 1.56
CA THR A 253 11.35 15.66 1.80
C THR A 253 10.38 15.91 0.64
N THR A 254 10.86 16.49 -0.47
CA THR A 254 10.07 16.92 -1.63
C THR A 254 10.75 16.53 -2.94
N VAL A 255 10.00 16.47 -4.03
CA VAL A 255 10.47 16.18 -5.39
C VAL A 255 10.10 17.34 -6.31
N CYS A 256 11.00 17.71 -7.22
CA CYS A 256 10.78 18.76 -8.21
C CYS A 256 9.85 18.29 -9.34
N VAL A 257 8.85 19.09 -9.68
CA VAL A 257 7.98 18.90 -10.84
C VAL A 257 7.99 20.18 -11.68
N PHE A 258 8.32 20.04 -12.96
CA PHE A 258 8.51 21.17 -13.88
C PHE A 258 7.18 21.78 -14.35
N THR A 259 7.14 23.10 -14.50
CA THR A 259 5.97 23.88 -14.93
C THR A 259 6.21 24.51 -16.31
N PRO A 260 5.68 23.93 -17.40
CA PRO A 260 5.82 24.51 -18.74
C PRO A 260 4.97 25.77 -18.94
N GLY A 261 5.28 26.55 -19.97
CA GLY A 261 4.61 27.82 -20.29
C GLY A 261 5.00 28.97 -19.36
N LYS A 262 6.23 28.96 -18.84
CA LYS A 262 6.83 30.00 -18.00
C LYS A 262 7.97 30.75 -18.67
N GLY A 263 8.41 30.31 -19.84
CA GLY A 263 9.48 30.94 -20.61
C GLY A 263 10.83 30.83 -19.92
N PHE A 264 11.75 31.71 -20.31
CA PHE A 264 13.14 31.72 -19.85
C PHE A 264 13.29 32.35 -18.46
N THR A 265 12.57 31.80 -17.47
CA THR A 265 12.44 32.37 -16.12
C THR A 265 12.91 31.39 -15.04
N ARG A 266 13.38 31.92 -13.90
CA ARG A 266 13.80 31.11 -12.74
C ARG A 266 12.61 30.77 -11.85
N GLY A 267 12.56 29.54 -11.34
CA GLY A 267 11.51 29.06 -10.45
C GLY A 267 10.31 28.41 -11.16
N ALA A 268 10.45 28.04 -12.43
CA ALA A 268 9.45 27.37 -13.26
C ALA A 268 9.19 25.88 -12.87
N TYR A 269 8.98 25.62 -11.58
CA TYR A 269 8.72 24.30 -11.02
C TYR A 269 7.89 24.42 -9.73
N PHE A 270 7.40 23.29 -9.23
CA PHE A 270 6.87 23.17 -7.86
C PHE A 270 7.48 21.95 -7.16
N CYS A 271 7.53 22.00 -5.83
CA CYS A 271 8.03 20.91 -5.00
C CYS A 271 6.85 20.17 -4.36
N GLU A 272 6.53 18.97 -4.83
CA GLU A 272 5.57 18.07 -4.19
C GLU A 272 6.23 17.24 -3.09
N CYS A 273 5.45 16.67 -2.17
CA CYS A 273 6.01 15.80 -1.14
C CYS A 273 6.55 14.49 -1.73
N ALA A 274 7.75 14.09 -1.30
CA ALA A 274 8.35 12.83 -1.72
C ALA A 274 7.55 11.62 -1.18
N PRO A 275 7.63 10.43 -1.80
CA PRO A 275 7.05 9.21 -1.26
C PRO A 275 7.47 8.98 0.21
N GLY A 276 6.53 8.58 1.05
CA GLY A 276 6.71 8.52 2.51
C GLY A 276 6.51 9.85 3.26
N TYR A 277 6.13 10.94 2.58
CA TYR A 277 5.82 12.24 3.19
C TYR A 277 4.46 12.81 2.72
N PHE A 278 3.88 13.72 3.50
CA PHE A 278 2.64 14.44 3.19
C PHE A 278 2.73 15.93 3.53
N PHE A 279 1.91 16.74 2.84
CA PHE A 279 1.95 18.20 2.98
C PHE A 279 1.44 18.64 4.37
N PRO A 280 2.14 19.55 5.09
CA PRO A 280 1.80 19.84 6.49
C PRO A 280 0.39 20.41 6.70
N ASP A 281 -0.10 21.25 5.78
CA ASP A 281 -1.49 21.69 5.77
C ASP A 281 -2.36 20.72 4.98
N THR A 282 -3.05 19.84 5.70
CA THR A 282 -3.93 18.83 5.09
C THR A 282 -5.18 19.42 4.44
N HIS A 283 -5.52 20.67 4.71
CA HIS A 283 -6.71 21.37 4.20
C HIS A 283 -6.40 22.34 3.05
N ALA A 284 -5.14 22.63 2.78
CA ALA A 284 -4.73 23.42 1.61
C ALA A 284 -5.26 22.79 0.30
N SER A 285 -5.76 23.64 -0.61
CA SER A 285 -6.19 23.26 -1.95
C SER A 285 -5.01 22.79 -2.82
N ASN A 286 -3.90 23.52 -2.73
CA ASN A 286 -2.63 23.22 -3.39
C ASN A 286 -1.66 22.63 -2.37
N LYS A 287 -1.15 21.42 -2.63
CA LYS A 287 -0.31 20.64 -1.69
C LYS A 287 1.13 20.50 -2.15
N TYR A 288 1.69 21.62 -2.60
CA TYR A 288 3.03 21.77 -3.12
C TYR A 288 3.60 23.14 -2.70
N TYR A 289 4.91 23.32 -2.86
CA TYR A 289 5.56 24.62 -2.70
C TYR A 289 5.96 25.18 -4.07
N ASN A 290 5.59 26.42 -4.38
CA ASN A 290 5.99 27.07 -5.64
C ASN A 290 7.51 27.29 -5.69
N GLY A 291 8.14 26.92 -6.81
CA GLY A 291 9.56 27.14 -7.05
C GLY A 291 9.92 28.61 -6.98
N SER A 292 9.18 29.47 -7.68
CA SER A 292 9.35 30.93 -7.65
C SER A 292 9.39 31.52 -6.24
N GLU A 293 8.46 31.14 -5.35
CA GLU A 293 8.44 31.58 -3.95
C GLU A 293 9.66 31.11 -3.15
N ILE A 294 10.15 29.89 -3.41
CA ILE A 294 11.36 29.36 -2.78
C ILE A 294 12.59 30.14 -3.27
N GLU A 295 12.69 30.37 -4.57
CA GLU A 295 13.80 31.08 -5.22
C GLU A 295 13.88 32.55 -4.78
N GLU A 296 12.73 33.22 -4.68
CA GLU A 296 12.59 34.58 -4.16
C GLU A 296 12.97 34.66 -2.67
N TYR A 297 12.55 33.69 -1.86
CA TYR A 297 12.90 33.61 -0.44
C TYR A 297 14.41 33.43 -0.21
N ILE A 298 15.05 32.52 -0.97
CA ILE A 298 16.49 32.29 -0.92
C ILE A 298 17.25 33.57 -1.26
N THR A 299 16.84 34.25 -2.33
CA THR A 299 17.47 35.48 -2.82
C THR A 299 17.32 36.63 -1.82
N ARG A 300 16.10 36.88 -1.33
CA ARG A 300 15.79 37.93 -0.35
C ARG A 300 16.58 37.78 0.96
N ASN A 301 16.78 36.55 1.41
CA ASN A 301 17.44 36.27 2.69
C ASN A 301 18.95 35.97 2.55
N ASN A 302 19.51 36.06 1.33
CA ASN A 302 20.92 35.75 1.02
C ASN A 302 21.36 34.37 1.55
N LEU A 303 20.53 33.35 1.29
CA LEU A 303 20.72 31.99 1.80
C LEU A 303 21.37 31.09 0.74
N THR A 304 22.11 30.07 1.17
CA THR A 304 22.70 29.07 0.26
C THR A 304 21.66 28.05 -0.19
N TYR A 305 21.61 27.66 -1.45
CA TYR A 305 20.71 26.60 -1.94
C TYR A 305 20.84 25.25 -1.20
N ILE A 306 21.98 25.02 -0.52
CA ILE A 306 22.30 23.81 0.26
C ILE A 306 21.62 23.80 1.65
N THR A 307 21.26 24.97 2.22
CA THR A 307 20.67 25.02 3.57
C THR A 307 19.24 24.47 3.57
N SER A 308 18.98 23.46 4.41
CA SER A 308 17.62 22.91 4.53
C SER A 308 16.71 23.84 5.34
N TYR A 309 15.57 24.20 4.75
CA TYR A 309 14.60 25.13 5.33
C TYR A 309 13.38 24.37 5.85
N ASN A 310 13.13 24.44 7.15
CA ASN A 310 11.97 23.79 7.78
C ASN A 310 10.61 24.26 7.22
N ARG A 311 10.55 25.44 6.57
CA ARG A 311 9.33 25.99 5.96
C ARG A 311 8.82 25.19 4.75
N TYR A 312 9.73 24.61 3.97
CA TYR A 312 9.43 23.95 2.69
C TYR A 312 9.57 22.42 2.79
N ARG A 313 9.33 21.86 3.97
CA ARG A 313 9.47 20.43 4.26
C ARG A 313 8.11 19.78 4.53
N CYS A 314 7.95 18.57 4.01
CA CYS A 314 6.78 17.74 4.23
C CYS A 314 6.93 16.90 5.51
N ASN A 315 5.80 16.55 6.12
CA ASN A 315 5.74 15.71 7.31
C ASN A 315 5.88 14.23 6.92
N GLN A 316 6.55 13.43 7.73
CA GLN A 316 6.71 12.00 7.46
C GLN A 316 5.39 11.24 7.69
N CYS A 317 5.07 10.29 6.81
CA CYS A 317 3.94 9.39 6.98
C CYS A 317 4.09 8.49 8.21
N ALA A 318 2.95 7.99 8.72
CA ALA A 318 2.97 6.97 9.77
C ALA A 318 3.68 5.67 9.30
N PRO A 319 4.28 4.90 10.22
CA PRO A 319 4.94 3.64 9.88
C PRO A 319 4.04 2.70 9.09
N GLY A 320 4.59 2.08 8.03
CA GLY A 320 3.86 1.16 7.14
C GLY A 320 3.12 1.82 5.97
N CYS A 321 3.04 3.16 5.93
CA CYS A 321 2.53 3.89 4.76
C CYS A 321 3.64 4.08 3.70
N VAL A 322 3.32 3.90 2.41
CA VAL A 322 4.19 4.28 1.28
C VAL A 322 3.81 5.67 0.75
N THR A 323 2.50 5.94 0.69
CA THR A 323 1.92 7.26 0.44
C THR A 323 0.89 7.54 1.54
N CYS A 324 0.72 8.80 1.91
CA CYS A 324 -0.30 9.23 2.86
C CYS A 324 -0.72 10.67 2.58
N THR A 325 -1.91 11.05 3.04
CA THR A 325 -2.44 12.43 2.93
C THR A 325 -2.49 13.15 4.28
N THR A 326 -2.29 12.41 5.37
CA THR A 326 -2.35 12.86 6.76
C THR A 326 -1.44 11.97 7.63
N ALA A 327 -1.26 12.31 8.90
CA ALA A 327 -0.58 11.47 9.89
C ALA A 327 -1.41 10.26 10.38
N ALA A 328 -2.47 9.85 9.66
CA ALA A 328 -3.26 8.67 10.01
C ALA A 328 -2.39 7.39 9.97
N PRO A 329 -2.57 6.44 10.91
CA PRO A 329 -1.83 5.19 10.91
C PRO A 329 -2.25 4.29 9.74
N CYS A 330 -1.28 3.67 9.06
CA CYS A 330 -1.56 2.59 8.09
C CYS A 330 -1.56 1.19 8.73
N LEU A 331 -1.14 1.06 9.99
CA LEU A 331 -1.05 -0.21 10.72
C LEU A 331 -2.12 -0.28 11.81
N PHE A 332 -2.81 -1.42 11.90
CA PHE A 332 -3.83 -1.64 12.92
C PHE A 332 -3.20 -1.80 14.31
N THR A 333 -3.56 -0.93 15.25
CA THR A 333 -3.14 -1.04 16.64
C THR A 333 -4.16 -1.84 17.45
N ARG A 334 -3.76 -3.00 17.97
CA ARG A 334 -4.63 -3.85 18.80
C ARG A 334 -5.04 -3.17 20.10
N ASN A 335 -6.29 -3.32 20.47
CA ASN A 335 -6.86 -2.74 21.66
C ASN A 335 -6.35 -3.46 22.93
N LEU A 336 -5.47 -2.78 23.67
CA LEU A 336 -4.84 -3.31 24.88
C LEU A 336 -5.86 -3.74 25.95
N TYR A 337 -7.00 -3.05 26.07
CA TYR A 337 -8.05 -3.41 27.04
C TYR A 337 -8.68 -4.76 26.71
N ILE A 338 -8.99 -5.03 25.43
CA ILE A 338 -9.53 -6.32 24.99
C ILE A 338 -8.51 -7.44 25.27
N LYS A 339 -7.24 -7.22 24.89
CA LYS A 339 -6.15 -8.17 25.14
C LYS A 339 -6.00 -8.50 26.64
N ALA A 340 -6.05 -7.47 27.51
CA ALA A 340 -5.93 -7.65 28.95
C ALA A 340 -7.11 -8.41 29.56
N VAL A 341 -8.36 -8.10 29.18
CA VAL A 341 -9.56 -8.77 29.71
C VAL A 341 -9.56 -10.27 29.36
N VAL A 342 -9.30 -10.61 28.09
CA VAL A 342 -9.26 -12.02 27.64
C VAL A 342 -8.13 -12.79 28.36
N LEU A 343 -6.97 -12.17 28.53
CA LEU A 343 -5.85 -12.77 29.25
C LEU A 343 -6.20 -13.07 30.72
N VAL A 344 -6.77 -12.10 31.44
CA VAL A 344 -7.15 -12.24 32.86
C VAL A 344 -8.21 -13.33 33.04
N LEU A 345 -9.25 -13.38 32.19
CA LEU A 345 -10.26 -14.44 32.25
C LEU A 345 -9.66 -15.84 31.96
N THR A 346 -8.68 -15.91 31.07
CA THR A 346 -7.96 -17.17 30.78
C THR A 346 -7.10 -17.61 31.97
N ILE A 347 -6.39 -16.69 32.63
CA ILE A 347 -5.64 -16.96 33.87
C ILE A 347 -6.59 -17.55 34.93
N ILE A 348 -7.74 -16.92 35.16
CA ILE A 348 -8.75 -17.40 36.13
C ILE A 348 -9.20 -18.82 35.78
N THR A 349 -9.45 -19.11 34.49
CA THR A 349 -9.83 -20.46 34.01
C THR A 349 -8.76 -21.50 34.33
N ILE A 350 -7.48 -21.19 34.07
CA ILE A 350 -6.35 -22.08 34.38
C ILE A 350 -6.20 -22.30 35.89
N VAL A 351 -6.33 -21.25 36.70
CA VAL A 351 -6.27 -21.34 38.17
C VAL A 351 -7.39 -22.24 38.71
N VAL A 352 -8.62 -22.11 38.19
CA VAL A 352 -9.74 -22.99 38.56
C VAL A 352 -9.45 -24.45 38.17
N ILE A 353 -8.92 -24.71 36.96
CA ILE A 353 -8.53 -26.06 36.52
C ILE A 353 -7.44 -26.64 37.43
N PHE A 354 -6.46 -25.83 37.86
CA PHE A 354 -5.41 -26.25 38.78
C PHE A 354 -5.97 -26.62 40.16
N ILE A 355 -6.83 -25.77 40.74
CA ILE A 355 -7.52 -26.06 42.02
C ILE A 355 -8.32 -27.36 41.91
N VAL A 356 -9.09 -27.53 40.83
CA VAL A 356 -9.86 -28.76 40.56
C VAL A 356 -8.94 -29.99 40.46
N SER A 357 -7.77 -29.86 39.82
CA SER A 357 -6.77 -30.94 39.72
C SER A 357 -6.23 -31.34 41.09
N VAL A 358 -5.89 -30.37 41.93
CA VAL A 358 -5.43 -30.60 43.31
C VAL A 358 -6.51 -31.30 44.15
N VAL A 359 -7.78 -30.86 44.03
CA VAL A 359 -8.91 -31.50 44.71
C VAL A 359 -9.12 -32.94 44.23
N ILE A 360 -9.02 -33.23 42.92
CA ILE A 360 -9.09 -34.60 42.38
C ILE A 360 -7.95 -35.47 42.93
N PHE A 361 -6.74 -34.93 43.03
CA PHE A 361 -5.58 -35.64 43.56
C PHE A 361 -5.75 -36.01 45.05
N HIS A 362 -6.21 -35.08 45.88
CA HIS A 362 -6.51 -35.36 47.30
C HIS A 362 -7.67 -36.35 47.47
N LEU A 363 -8.73 -36.23 46.66
CA LEU A 363 -9.91 -37.10 46.75
C LEU A 363 -9.74 -38.45 46.03
N ARG A 364 -8.57 -38.78 45.47
CA ARG A 364 -8.33 -39.96 44.61
C ARG A 364 -8.68 -41.31 45.25
N GLU A 365 -8.55 -41.42 46.58
CA GLU A 365 -8.89 -42.65 47.33
C GLU A 365 -10.39 -42.79 47.65
N SER A 366 -11.16 -41.71 47.50
CA SER A 366 -12.61 -41.77 47.71
C SER A 366 -13.26 -42.71 46.69
N LYS A 367 -14.19 -43.57 47.13
CA LYS A 367 -14.81 -44.60 46.28
C LYS A 367 -15.45 -44.04 44.98
N ILE A 368 -15.82 -42.76 44.95
CA ILE A 368 -16.49 -42.07 43.83
C ILE A 368 -15.47 -41.53 42.80
N ILE A 369 -14.37 -40.93 43.26
CA ILE A 369 -13.30 -40.47 42.35
C ILE A 369 -12.48 -41.66 41.85
N LYS A 370 -12.28 -42.68 42.70
CA LYS A 370 -11.59 -43.94 42.39
C LYS A 370 -12.29 -44.75 41.29
N SER A 371 -13.63 -44.81 41.27
CA SER A 371 -14.38 -45.44 40.16
C SER A 371 -14.27 -44.63 38.85
N GLY A 372 -14.10 -43.31 38.96
CA GLY A 372 -13.86 -42.40 37.83
C GLY A 372 -12.51 -42.55 37.13
N SER A 373 -11.59 -43.37 37.68
CA SER A 373 -10.18 -43.51 37.27
C SER A 373 -9.41 -42.17 37.39
N PRO A 374 -8.85 -41.83 38.58
CA PRO A 374 -8.34 -40.49 38.89
C PRO A 374 -7.29 -39.96 37.89
N ILE A 375 -6.45 -40.85 37.34
CA ILE A 375 -5.43 -40.49 36.35
C ILE A 375 -6.06 -39.92 35.08
N PHE A 376 -7.18 -40.48 34.61
CA PHE A 376 -7.88 -39.98 33.42
C PHE A 376 -8.55 -38.63 33.69
N LEU A 377 -9.08 -38.41 34.90
CA LEU A 377 -9.61 -37.10 35.28
C LEU A 377 -8.51 -36.02 35.34
N LEU A 378 -7.30 -36.37 35.83
CA LEU A 378 -6.14 -35.47 35.81
C LEU A 378 -5.62 -35.21 34.39
N LEU A 379 -5.63 -36.21 33.50
CA LEU A 379 -5.31 -36.03 32.08
C LEU A 379 -6.31 -35.11 31.37
N MET A 380 -7.61 -35.20 31.70
CA MET A 380 -8.61 -34.24 31.21
C MET A 380 -8.29 -32.82 31.68
N CYS A 381 -7.97 -32.63 32.97
CA CYS A 381 -7.59 -31.31 33.49
C CYS A 381 -6.32 -30.76 32.81
N ALA A 382 -5.31 -31.60 32.60
CA ALA A 382 -4.08 -31.21 31.90
C ALA A 382 -4.35 -30.82 30.44
N GLY A 383 -5.21 -31.57 29.73
CA GLY A 383 -5.65 -31.22 28.39
C GLY A 383 -6.39 -29.89 28.33
N SER A 384 -7.34 -29.67 29.25
CA SER A 384 -8.05 -28.40 29.41
C SER A 384 -7.12 -27.22 29.66
N ALA A 385 -6.13 -27.35 30.53
CA ALA A 385 -5.14 -26.31 30.79
C ALA A 385 -4.26 -26.03 29.56
N LEU A 386 -3.87 -27.07 28.81
CA LEU A 386 -3.12 -26.93 27.57
C LEU A 386 -3.94 -26.22 26.48
N MET A 387 -5.24 -26.51 26.35
CA MET A 387 -6.12 -25.77 25.44
C MET A 387 -6.20 -24.28 25.81
N CYS A 388 -6.31 -23.94 27.10
CA CYS A 388 -6.30 -22.54 27.55
C CYS A 388 -4.95 -21.84 27.29
N LEU A 389 -3.83 -22.57 27.31
CA LEU A 389 -2.49 -22.02 27.02
C LEU A 389 -2.40 -21.43 25.60
N GLN A 390 -3.23 -21.87 24.66
CA GLN A 390 -3.30 -21.33 23.30
C GLN A 390 -3.47 -19.80 23.27
N LEU A 391 -4.30 -19.27 24.17
CA LEU A 391 -4.63 -17.84 24.19
C LEU A 391 -3.46 -16.97 24.68
N PHE A 392 -2.47 -17.57 25.37
CA PHE A 392 -1.21 -16.91 25.69
C PHE A 392 -0.28 -16.88 24.48
N VAL A 393 -0.25 -17.95 23.68
CA VAL A 393 0.53 -17.98 22.42
C VAL A 393 -0.04 -16.99 21.41
N MET A 394 -1.35 -16.74 21.40
CA MET A 394 -2.01 -15.72 20.56
C MET A 394 -1.95 -14.26 21.12
N PHE A 395 -1.39 -14.06 22.32
CA PHE A 395 -1.33 -12.72 22.94
C PHE A 395 -0.34 -11.76 22.25
N PRO A 396 0.90 -12.15 21.91
CA PRO A 396 1.80 -11.32 21.10
C PRO A 396 1.24 -11.08 19.69
N ASP A 397 1.90 -10.24 18.92
CA ASP A 397 1.54 -10.03 17.51
C ASP A 397 2.15 -11.13 16.63
N ALA A 398 1.53 -11.40 15.48
CA ALA A 398 1.85 -12.57 14.67
C ALA A 398 3.26 -12.48 14.07
N ASP A 399 4.11 -13.42 14.46
CA ASP A 399 5.46 -13.66 13.94
C ASP A 399 5.53 -15.10 13.42
N ASP A 400 6.42 -15.38 12.47
CA ASP A 400 6.54 -16.71 11.83
C ASP A 400 6.75 -17.81 12.86
N ARG A 401 7.60 -17.56 13.87
CA ARG A 401 7.88 -18.52 14.96
C ARG A 401 6.66 -18.76 15.84
N LEU A 402 5.88 -17.71 16.10
CA LEU A 402 4.68 -17.78 16.92
C LEU A 402 3.59 -18.57 16.20
N CYS A 403 3.39 -18.30 14.91
CA CYS A 403 2.43 -19.00 14.07
C CYS A 403 2.78 -20.49 13.86
N MET A 404 4.06 -20.88 13.90
CA MET A 404 4.47 -22.30 13.89
C MET A 404 4.08 -23.05 15.18
N VAL A 405 4.12 -22.36 16.33
CA VAL A 405 3.82 -22.95 17.66
C VAL A 405 2.33 -22.86 17.99
N MET A 406 1.61 -21.88 17.45
CA MET A 406 0.19 -21.62 17.73
C MET A 406 -0.74 -22.84 17.59
N PRO A 407 -0.64 -23.77 16.62
CA PRO A 407 -1.55 -24.92 16.58
C PRO A 407 -1.38 -25.92 17.74
N TRP A 408 -0.19 -25.98 18.34
CA TRP A 408 0.22 -27.05 19.24
C TRP A 408 -0.60 -27.18 20.55
N PRO A 409 -0.73 -26.12 21.39
CA PRO A 409 -1.42 -26.23 22.67
C PRO A 409 -2.92 -26.57 22.52
N TYR A 410 -3.57 -26.11 21.46
CA TYR A 410 -4.97 -26.43 21.20
C TYR A 410 -5.14 -27.91 20.85
N HIS A 411 -4.49 -28.42 19.79
CA HIS A 411 -4.71 -29.79 19.31
C HIS A 411 -4.18 -30.87 20.28
N LEU A 412 -3.02 -30.64 20.92
CA LEU A 412 -2.54 -31.56 21.97
C LEU A 412 -3.47 -31.54 23.19
N GLY A 413 -4.00 -30.36 23.56
CA GLY A 413 -4.92 -30.22 24.68
C GLY A 413 -6.26 -30.91 24.41
N PHE A 414 -6.77 -30.79 23.19
CA PHE A 414 -7.98 -31.46 22.72
C PHE A 414 -7.84 -32.98 22.77
N VAL A 415 -6.74 -33.53 22.24
CA VAL A 415 -6.46 -34.98 22.27
C VAL A 415 -6.26 -35.49 23.70
N LEU A 416 -5.65 -34.70 24.59
CA LEU A 416 -5.57 -35.03 26.02
C LEU A 416 -6.95 -35.04 26.70
N LEU A 417 -7.78 -34.02 26.46
CA LEU A 417 -9.11 -33.89 27.04
C LEU A 417 -10.09 -34.95 26.54
N TYR A 418 -10.33 -34.99 25.23
CA TYR A 418 -11.30 -35.93 24.64
C TYR A 418 -10.72 -37.34 24.52
N GLY A 419 -9.45 -37.53 24.19
CA GLY A 419 -8.86 -38.87 24.07
C GLY A 419 -8.89 -39.65 25.39
N SER A 420 -8.63 -39.00 26.51
CA SER A 420 -8.77 -39.63 27.83
C SER A 420 -10.24 -39.96 28.18
N LEU A 421 -11.19 -39.09 27.83
CA LEU A 421 -12.63 -39.30 27.96
C LEU A 421 -13.14 -40.46 27.09
N LEU A 422 -12.67 -40.56 25.84
CA LEU A 422 -13.03 -41.63 24.90
C LEU A 422 -12.44 -42.96 25.32
N LEU A 423 -11.17 -43.01 25.75
CA LEU A 423 -10.55 -44.25 26.26
C LEU A 423 -11.24 -44.76 27.53
N LYS A 424 -11.63 -43.86 28.44
CA LYS A 424 -12.45 -44.21 29.61
C LYS A 424 -13.81 -44.80 29.19
N THR A 425 -14.47 -44.21 28.19
CA THR A 425 -15.77 -44.69 27.67
C THR A 425 -15.62 -46.02 26.92
N TRP A 426 -14.55 -46.20 26.16
CA TRP A 426 -14.21 -47.44 25.45
C TRP A 426 -13.92 -48.60 26.42
N ARG A 427 -13.25 -48.36 27.55
CA ARG A 427 -13.08 -49.35 28.62
C ARG A 427 -14.45 -49.89 29.08
N ILE A 428 -15.43 -49.00 29.25
CA ILE A 428 -16.80 -49.36 29.67
C ILE A 428 -17.49 -50.16 28.55
N SER A 429 -17.39 -49.75 27.28
CA SER A 429 -18.03 -50.49 26.17
C SER A 429 -17.47 -51.90 25.97
N VAL A 430 -16.18 -52.13 26.23
CA VAL A 430 -15.56 -53.46 26.21
C VAL A 430 -16.05 -54.33 27.36
N ILE A 431 -16.18 -53.79 28.58
CA ILE A 431 -16.62 -54.55 29.77
C ILE A 431 -18.09 -55.00 29.66
N PHE A 432 -18.95 -54.18 29.06
CA PHE A 432 -20.40 -54.45 28.95
C PHE A 432 -20.84 -54.99 27.56
N ARG A 433 -19.90 -55.36 26.69
CA ARG A 433 -20.20 -55.83 25.33
C ARG A 433 -21.05 -57.12 25.36
N GLN A 434 -22.19 -57.09 24.66
CA GLN A 434 -23.16 -58.21 24.54
C GLN A 434 -23.90 -58.62 25.84
N GLY A 435 -23.94 -57.78 26.88
CA GLY A 435 -24.81 -57.99 28.04
C GLY A 435 -24.39 -59.13 29.01
N GLN A 436 -23.35 -59.90 28.66
CA GLN A 436 -22.68 -60.80 29.59
C GLN A 436 -21.47 -60.10 30.21
N ILE A 437 -21.34 -60.16 31.54
CA ILE A 437 -20.18 -59.60 32.26
C ILE A 437 -18.98 -60.52 32.03
N LYS A 438 -18.25 -60.29 30.94
CA LYS A 438 -16.96 -60.94 30.70
C LYS A 438 -15.95 -60.32 31.69
N ARG A 439 -15.42 -61.10 32.64
CA ARG A 439 -14.48 -60.64 33.69
C ARG A 439 -13.09 -60.27 33.12
N ILE A 440 -13.04 -59.29 32.21
CA ILE A 440 -11.81 -58.75 31.65
C ILE A 440 -11.42 -57.53 32.49
N GLN A 441 -10.41 -57.69 33.34
CA GLN A 441 -9.83 -56.56 34.07
C GLN A 441 -8.85 -55.81 33.16
N LEU A 442 -9.24 -54.63 32.67
CA LEU A 442 -8.32 -53.69 32.02
C LEU A 442 -7.77 -52.73 33.08
N PRO A 443 -6.48 -52.82 33.47
CA PRO A 443 -5.87 -51.87 34.39
C PRO A 443 -5.48 -50.57 33.68
N ASP A 444 -5.46 -49.46 34.42
CA ASP A 444 -5.22 -48.12 33.88
C ASP A 444 -3.87 -48.02 33.12
N LYS A 445 -2.83 -48.75 33.58
CA LYS A 445 -1.53 -48.87 32.87
C LYS A 445 -1.67 -49.35 31.42
N THR A 446 -2.54 -50.33 31.16
CA THR A 446 -2.79 -50.85 29.80
C THR A 446 -3.55 -49.84 28.94
N LEU A 447 -4.42 -49.03 29.55
CA LEU A 447 -5.17 -47.99 28.85
C LEU A 447 -4.27 -46.78 28.52
N ILE A 448 -3.36 -46.38 29.43
CA ILE A 448 -2.32 -45.39 29.18
C ILE A 448 -1.36 -45.85 28.08
N ARG A 449 -0.92 -47.11 28.08
CA ARG A 449 -0.09 -47.69 26.99
C ARG A 449 -0.77 -47.63 25.61
N ARG A 450 -2.11 -47.64 25.56
CA ARG A 450 -2.91 -47.43 24.33
C ARG A 450 -3.11 -45.95 23.98
N PHE A 451 -2.92 -45.04 24.94
CA PHE A 451 -3.06 -43.60 24.71
C PHE A 451 -1.79 -42.96 24.14
N VAL A 452 -0.62 -43.39 24.61
CA VAL A 452 0.71 -42.92 24.12
C VAL A 452 0.82 -42.90 22.58
N PRO A 453 0.45 -43.95 21.82
CA PRO A 453 0.53 -43.89 20.36
C PRO A 453 -0.43 -42.87 19.72
N ILE A 454 -1.59 -42.58 20.34
CA ILE A 454 -2.51 -41.54 19.84
C ILE A 454 -1.84 -40.17 19.96
N ILE A 455 -1.28 -39.86 21.14
CA ILE A 455 -0.54 -38.62 21.38
C ILE A 455 0.68 -38.51 20.44
N ALA A 456 1.43 -39.61 20.24
CA ALA A 456 2.58 -39.64 19.34
C ALA A 456 2.21 -39.35 17.88
N ILE A 457 1.05 -39.85 17.40
CA ILE A 457 0.52 -39.52 16.07
C ILE A 457 0.15 -38.03 15.98
N THR A 458 -0.50 -37.46 17.00
CA THR A 458 -0.81 -36.02 17.03
C THR A 458 0.45 -35.15 17.02
N VAL A 459 1.48 -35.52 17.79
CA VAL A 459 2.78 -34.81 17.78
C VAL A 459 3.43 -34.93 16.40
N ALA A 460 3.49 -36.11 15.79
CA ALA A 460 4.06 -36.30 14.46
C ALA A 460 3.32 -35.49 13.38
N TYR A 461 1.98 -35.41 13.48
CA TYR A 461 1.16 -34.56 12.61
C TYR A 461 1.47 -33.07 12.78
N LEU A 462 1.61 -32.58 14.01
CA LEU A 462 1.95 -31.19 14.28
C LEU A 462 3.39 -30.83 13.84
N VAL A 463 4.35 -31.75 13.99
CA VAL A 463 5.70 -31.59 13.41
C VAL A 463 5.62 -31.49 11.89
N ALA A 464 4.86 -32.38 11.23
CA ALA A 464 4.68 -32.34 9.78
C ALA A 464 4.09 -31.00 9.33
N TRP A 465 3.01 -30.54 9.98
CA TRP A 465 2.39 -29.23 9.73
C TRP A 465 3.40 -28.08 9.89
N SER A 466 4.05 -27.95 11.06
CA SER A 466 5.03 -26.88 11.30
C SER A 466 6.24 -26.93 10.34
N SER A 467 6.59 -28.10 9.82
CA SER A 467 7.70 -28.25 8.84
C SER A 467 7.31 -27.98 7.38
N ALA A 468 6.05 -28.18 7.02
CA ALA A 468 5.58 -28.08 5.64
C ALA A 468 5.25 -26.63 5.21
N ASN A 469 4.82 -25.79 6.15
CA ASN A 469 4.43 -24.42 5.85
C ASN A 469 5.64 -23.47 5.87
N ARG A 470 6.02 -22.99 4.69
CA ARG A 470 7.10 -21.99 4.53
C ARG A 470 6.63 -20.55 4.72
N ASN A 471 5.35 -20.27 4.42
CA ASN A 471 4.73 -18.96 4.62
C ASN A 471 3.71 -19.07 5.77
N THR A 472 4.14 -18.71 6.97
CA THR A 472 3.32 -18.86 8.19
C THR A 472 2.50 -17.62 8.53
N THR A 473 2.87 -16.46 7.96
CA THR A 473 2.24 -15.16 8.17
C THR A 473 1.64 -14.60 6.86
N GLN A 474 0.59 -13.80 7.00
CA GLN A 474 -0.06 -13.06 5.91
C GLN A 474 -0.47 -11.68 6.41
N THR A 475 -0.27 -10.65 5.59
CA THR A 475 -0.79 -9.30 5.84
C THR A 475 -2.20 -9.20 5.27
N ARG A 476 -3.16 -8.73 6.07
CA ARG A 476 -4.53 -8.39 5.66
C ARG A 476 -4.83 -6.93 5.98
N GLU A 477 -5.92 -6.43 5.42
CA GLU A 477 -6.39 -5.06 5.57
C GLU A 477 -7.80 -5.07 6.17
N THR A 478 -8.12 -4.15 7.08
CA THR A 478 -9.49 -3.99 7.60
C THR A 478 -10.35 -3.18 6.62
N ASN A 479 -11.67 -3.17 6.86
CA ASN A 479 -12.59 -2.28 6.13
C ASN A 479 -12.20 -0.78 6.19
N ASP A 480 -11.42 -0.38 7.20
CA ASP A 480 -10.93 0.99 7.40
C ASP A 480 -9.57 1.25 6.72
N GLY A 481 -9.04 0.30 5.94
CA GLY A 481 -7.74 0.42 5.25
C GLY A 481 -6.51 0.12 6.13
N LEU A 482 -6.70 -0.37 7.35
CA LEU A 482 -5.60 -0.62 8.29
C LEU A 482 -4.98 -2.01 8.08
N LYS A 483 -3.65 -2.05 7.88
CA LYS A 483 -2.91 -3.27 7.61
C LYS A 483 -2.48 -3.97 8.89
N PHE A 484 -2.56 -5.30 8.92
CA PHE A 484 -2.14 -6.11 10.05
C PHE A 484 -1.68 -7.51 9.63
N THR A 485 -0.75 -8.08 10.41
CA THR A 485 -0.23 -9.43 10.18
C THR A 485 -1.01 -10.45 11.01
N MET A 486 -1.41 -11.56 10.40
CA MET A 486 -2.01 -12.72 11.06
C MET A 486 -1.34 -14.02 10.57
N CYS A 487 -1.58 -15.13 11.28
CA CYS A 487 -1.14 -16.45 10.83
C CYS A 487 -1.96 -16.93 9.62
N THR A 488 -1.37 -17.79 8.78
CA THR A 488 -2.02 -18.37 7.59
C THR A 488 -2.87 -19.60 7.94
N GLU A 489 -4.19 -19.50 7.76
CA GLU A 489 -5.07 -20.68 7.78
C GLU A 489 -4.94 -21.46 6.46
N ASN A 490 -4.84 -22.79 6.53
CA ASN A 490 -4.61 -23.64 5.38
C ASN A 490 -5.18 -25.05 5.56
N TRP A 491 -4.98 -25.92 4.56
CA TRP A 491 -5.51 -27.29 4.55
C TRP A 491 -5.09 -28.16 5.75
N TRP A 492 -3.97 -27.87 6.41
CA TRP A 492 -3.59 -28.54 7.66
C TRP A 492 -4.55 -28.19 8.80
N SER A 493 -4.94 -26.93 8.97
CA SER A 493 -5.94 -26.51 9.96
C SER A 493 -7.27 -27.23 9.76
N TYR A 494 -7.81 -27.17 8.53
CA TYR A 494 -9.11 -27.78 8.22
C TYR A 494 -9.10 -29.30 8.37
N SER A 495 -8.01 -29.97 7.99
CA SER A 495 -7.89 -31.42 8.20
C SER A 495 -7.73 -31.81 9.67
N ALA A 496 -7.05 -30.99 10.49
CA ALA A 496 -7.00 -31.19 11.94
C ALA A 496 -8.40 -31.12 12.57
N TYR A 497 -9.15 -30.05 12.31
CA TYR A 497 -10.53 -29.90 12.80
C TYR A 497 -11.44 -31.05 12.30
N GLY A 498 -11.27 -31.50 11.05
CA GLY A 498 -12.00 -32.66 10.52
C GLY A 498 -11.71 -33.97 11.27
N ILE A 499 -10.44 -34.24 11.59
CA ILE A 499 -10.03 -35.41 12.40
C ILE A 499 -10.61 -35.32 13.82
N GLU A 500 -10.61 -34.14 14.43
CA GLU A 500 -11.19 -33.89 15.75
C GLU A 500 -12.71 -34.16 15.79
N VAL A 501 -13.45 -33.70 14.77
CA VAL A 501 -14.90 -33.98 14.64
C VAL A 501 -15.16 -35.48 14.46
N LEU A 502 -14.37 -36.18 13.63
CA LEU A 502 -14.48 -37.64 13.47
C LEU A 502 -14.21 -38.39 14.78
N MET A 503 -13.21 -37.95 15.55
CA MET A 503 -12.91 -38.48 16.87
C MET A 503 -14.08 -38.29 17.85
N LEU A 504 -14.71 -37.11 17.86
CA LEU A 504 -15.89 -36.83 18.68
C LEU A 504 -17.11 -37.68 18.26
N LEU A 505 -17.36 -37.87 16.96
CA LEU A 505 -18.42 -38.73 16.44
C LEU A 505 -18.22 -40.20 16.84
N PHE A 506 -16.99 -40.70 16.81
CA PHE A 506 -16.66 -42.02 17.37
C PHE A 506 -16.95 -42.07 18.88
N GLY A 507 -16.77 -40.96 19.60
CA GLY A 507 -17.19 -40.80 20.99
C GLY A 507 -18.71 -40.94 21.19
N VAL A 508 -19.53 -40.31 20.35
CA VAL A 508 -21.00 -40.46 20.37
C VAL A 508 -21.38 -41.93 20.18
N TYR A 509 -20.75 -42.63 19.24
CA TYR A 509 -20.94 -44.08 19.04
C TYR A 509 -20.59 -44.88 20.30
N LEU A 510 -19.43 -44.62 20.93
CA LEU A 510 -19.06 -45.28 22.19
C LEU A 510 -20.10 -45.03 23.28
N CYS A 511 -20.55 -43.79 23.48
CA CYS A 511 -21.61 -43.44 24.42
C CYS A 511 -22.91 -44.21 24.15
N PHE A 512 -23.30 -44.39 22.89
CA PHE A 512 -24.48 -45.16 22.52
C PHE A 512 -24.34 -46.65 22.90
N THR A 513 -23.16 -47.25 22.76
CA THR A 513 -22.93 -48.65 23.16
C THR A 513 -23.03 -48.88 24.68
N VAL A 514 -22.67 -47.87 25.50
CA VAL A 514 -22.68 -47.99 26.97
C VAL A 514 -23.97 -47.53 27.64
N ARG A 515 -24.96 -47.00 26.90
CA ARG A 515 -26.20 -46.41 27.45
C ARG A 515 -27.07 -47.35 28.31
N LYS A 516 -26.84 -48.66 28.24
CA LYS A 516 -27.52 -49.70 29.03
C LYS A 516 -26.70 -50.18 30.24
N ALA A 517 -25.54 -49.58 30.52
CA ALA A 517 -24.75 -49.88 31.71
C ALA A 517 -25.51 -49.52 33.00
N PRO A 518 -25.27 -50.24 34.12
CA PRO A 518 -25.95 -49.97 35.39
C PRO A 518 -25.65 -48.54 35.89
N ALA A 519 -26.61 -47.95 36.62
CA ALA A 519 -26.61 -46.52 36.98
C ALA A 519 -25.32 -46.04 37.69
N SER A 520 -24.65 -46.91 38.45
CA SER A 520 -23.35 -46.64 39.10
C SER A 520 -22.19 -46.34 38.13
N PHE A 521 -22.36 -46.64 36.84
CA PHE A 521 -21.42 -46.34 35.75
C PHE A 521 -22.08 -45.57 34.59
N ASN A 522 -23.36 -45.17 34.73
CA ASN A 522 -24.11 -44.49 33.67
C ASN A 522 -23.81 -42.98 33.63
N GLU A 523 -22.53 -42.65 33.44
CA GLU A 523 -22.06 -41.27 33.22
C GLU A 523 -22.29 -40.82 31.76
N SER A 524 -22.74 -41.72 30.88
CA SER A 524 -22.74 -41.49 29.43
C SER A 524 -23.61 -40.33 28.97
N LYS A 525 -24.69 -39.99 29.70
CA LYS A 525 -25.53 -38.83 29.39
C LYS A 525 -24.75 -37.51 29.42
N HIS A 526 -23.94 -37.30 30.47
CA HIS A 526 -23.13 -36.09 30.61
C HIS A 526 -21.99 -36.06 29.58
N ILE A 527 -21.41 -37.22 29.27
CA ILE A 527 -20.38 -37.38 28.23
C ILE A 527 -20.94 -37.04 26.83
N THR A 528 -22.12 -37.56 26.49
CA THR A 528 -22.81 -37.23 25.23
C THR A 528 -23.11 -35.73 25.14
N TRP A 529 -23.60 -35.11 26.22
CA TRP A 529 -23.85 -33.67 26.25
C TRP A 529 -22.57 -32.83 26.07
N SER A 530 -21.44 -33.20 26.69
CA SER A 530 -20.17 -32.49 26.47
C SER A 530 -19.67 -32.63 25.02
N ILE A 531 -19.82 -33.83 24.43
CA ILE A 531 -19.44 -34.07 23.03
C ILE A 531 -20.33 -33.28 22.06
N TYR A 532 -21.64 -33.25 22.26
CA TYR A 532 -22.55 -32.47 21.41
C TYR A 532 -22.29 -30.97 21.50
N ASN A 533 -22.03 -30.43 22.69
CA ASN A 533 -21.64 -29.04 22.87
C ASN A 533 -20.34 -28.74 22.10
N ALA A 534 -19.33 -29.61 22.21
CA ALA A 534 -18.07 -29.44 21.50
C ALA A 534 -18.24 -29.51 19.97
N ILE A 535 -19.01 -30.46 19.42
CA ILE A 535 -19.24 -30.52 17.96
C ILE A 535 -20.03 -29.29 17.48
N ILE A 536 -21.18 -29.01 18.08
CA ILE A 536 -22.13 -28.02 17.54
C ILE A 536 -21.60 -26.61 17.72
N LEU A 537 -21.23 -26.24 18.95
CA LEU A 537 -20.92 -24.86 19.27
C LEU A 537 -19.47 -24.47 18.89
N SER A 538 -18.52 -25.42 18.89
CA SER A 538 -17.17 -25.15 18.32
C SER A 538 -17.25 -24.94 16.81
N THR A 539 -17.91 -25.85 16.07
CA THR A 539 -18.08 -25.72 14.60
C THR A 539 -18.77 -24.41 14.23
N PHE A 540 -19.81 -24.02 14.97
CA PHE A 540 -20.48 -22.73 14.75
C PHE A 540 -19.54 -21.53 14.92
N ILE A 541 -18.73 -21.51 15.98
CA ILE A 541 -17.75 -20.43 16.20
C ILE A 541 -16.64 -20.45 15.14
N LEU A 542 -16.14 -21.62 14.73
CA LEU A 542 -15.13 -21.74 13.67
C LEU A 542 -15.65 -21.24 12.30
N ILE A 543 -16.92 -21.48 11.98
CA ILE A 543 -17.57 -20.91 10.79
C ILE A 543 -17.64 -19.38 10.88
N ILE A 544 -17.99 -18.82 12.04
CA ILE A 544 -17.97 -17.36 12.26
C ILE A 544 -16.56 -16.80 12.09
N VAL A 545 -15.54 -17.43 12.69
CA VAL A 545 -14.13 -17.04 12.54
C VAL A 545 -13.76 -16.96 11.06
N GLN A 546 -14.13 -17.95 10.24
CA GLN A 546 -13.83 -17.96 8.81
C GLN A 546 -14.39 -16.75 8.06
N PHE A 547 -15.66 -16.40 8.27
CA PHE A 547 -16.30 -15.24 7.60
C PHE A 547 -15.80 -13.89 8.14
N VAL A 548 -15.48 -13.82 9.44
CA VAL A 548 -15.09 -12.59 10.11
C VAL A 548 -13.61 -12.27 9.91
N ALA A 549 -12.75 -13.27 9.64
CA ALA A 549 -11.32 -13.13 9.40
C ALA A 549 -10.94 -12.36 8.10
N GLU A 550 -11.91 -12.11 7.21
CA GLU A 550 -11.70 -11.33 5.98
C GLU A 550 -12.04 -9.84 6.14
N THR A 551 -12.87 -9.48 7.13
CA THR A 551 -13.44 -8.12 7.25
C THR A 551 -13.10 -7.42 8.56
N SER A 552 -12.72 -8.18 9.60
CA SER A 552 -12.58 -7.66 10.96
C SER A 552 -11.16 -7.79 11.51
N GLY A 553 -10.80 -6.86 12.40
CA GLY A 553 -9.48 -6.80 13.02
C GLY A 553 -9.15 -8.00 13.95
N PRO A 554 -7.86 -8.18 14.28
CA PRO A 554 -7.34 -9.32 15.03
C PRO A 554 -7.87 -9.43 16.48
N ASP A 555 -8.43 -8.37 17.04
CA ASP A 555 -9.02 -8.41 18.39
C ASP A 555 -10.33 -9.19 18.44
N LEU A 556 -11.17 -9.12 17.39
CA LEU A 556 -12.39 -9.91 17.31
C LEU A 556 -12.07 -11.39 17.11
N MET A 557 -11.05 -11.72 16.32
CA MET A 557 -10.50 -13.08 16.22
C MET A 557 -10.10 -13.61 17.60
N TYR A 558 -9.35 -12.84 18.38
CA TYR A 558 -8.89 -13.24 19.71
C TYR A 558 -10.07 -13.52 20.68
N ILE A 559 -11.13 -12.71 20.62
CA ILE A 559 -12.37 -12.95 21.37
C ILE A 559 -13.06 -14.24 20.92
N LEU A 560 -13.19 -14.50 19.62
CA LEU A 560 -13.84 -15.71 19.11
C LEU A 560 -13.11 -16.99 19.49
N TYR A 561 -11.77 -17.01 19.42
CA TYR A 561 -10.97 -18.15 19.91
C TYR A 561 -11.07 -18.34 21.43
N PHE A 562 -11.15 -17.25 22.21
CA PHE A 562 -11.44 -17.35 23.65
C PHE A 562 -12.82 -17.96 23.92
N LEU A 563 -13.87 -17.50 23.23
CA LEU A 563 -15.22 -18.06 23.36
C LEU A 563 -15.26 -19.54 22.98
N ASN A 564 -14.59 -19.94 21.91
CA ASN A 564 -14.45 -21.35 21.52
C ASN A 564 -13.79 -22.18 22.64
N CYS A 565 -12.66 -21.71 23.17
CA CYS A 565 -11.95 -22.37 24.26
C CYS A 565 -12.85 -22.53 25.50
N GLN A 566 -13.60 -21.49 25.89
CA GLN A 566 -14.50 -21.54 27.05
C GLN A 566 -15.65 -22.53 26.83
N VAL A 567 -16.24 -22.54 25.64
CA VAL A 567 -17.27 -23.51 25.24
C VAL A 567 -16.76 -24.94 25.35
N VAL A 568 -15.58 -25.23 24.82
CA VAL A 568 -15.04 -26.59 24.77
C VAL A 568 -14.54 -27.05 26.15
N VAL A 569 -13.81 -26.20 26.87
CA VAL A 569 -13.17 -26.55 28.15
C VAL A 569 -14.15 -26.46 29.31
N THR A 570 -14.74 -25.28 29.55
CA THR A 570 -15.48 -25.00 30.80
C THR A 570 -16.77 -25.81 30.88
N ILE A 571 -17.53 -25.91 29.79
CA ILE A 571 -18.78 -26.70 29.76
C ILE A 571 -18.49 -28.20 29.94
N THR A 572 -17.44 -28.73 29.30
CA THR A 572 -17.04 -30.14 29.44
C THR A 572 -16.57 -30.45 30.86
N MET A 573 -15.73 -29.60 31.45
CA MET A 573 -15.24 -29.78 32.81
C MET A 573 -16.39 -29.74 33.82
N VAL A 574 -17.34 -28.80 33.69
CA VAL A 574 -18.55 -28.75 34.53
C VAL A 574 -19.40 -30.01 34.36
N LEU A 575 -19.73 -30.42 33.13
CA LEU A 575 -20.59 -31.59 32.88
C LEU A 575 -20.00 -32.90 33.42
N ILE A 576 -18.68 -33.07 33.35
CA ILE A 576 -18.00 -34.32 33.76
C ILE A 576 -17.67 -34.35 35.25
N LEU A 577 -17.30 -33.21 35.85
CA LEU A 577 -16.78 -33.15 37.22
C LEU A 577 -17.83 -32.72 38.25
N ALA A 578 -18.77 -31.83 37.91
CA ALA A 578 -19.77 -31.36 38.87
C ALA A 578 -20.64 -32.50 39.44
N PRO A 579 -21.13 -33.49 38.65
CA PRO A 579 -21.87 -34.63 39.20
C PRO A 579 -21.03 -35.47 40.18
N LYS A 580 -19.71 -35.56 39.96
CA LYS A 580 -18.79 -36.29 40.84
C LYS A 580 -18.57 -35.58 42.15
N PHE A 581 -18.30 -34.27 42.11
CA PHE A 581 -18.12 -33.47 43.32
C PHE A 581 -19.41 -33.39 44.14
N TYR A 582 -20.56 -33.25 43.49
CA TYR A 582 -21.88 -33.30 44.14
C TYR A 582 -22.11 -34.64 44.87
N ALA A 583 -21.82 -35.77 44.19
CA ALA A 583 -21.94 -37.09 44.82
C ALA A 583 -20.96 -37.30 45.99
N VAL A 584 -19.75 -36.74 45.93
CA VAL A 584 -18.80 -36.74 47.06
C VAL A 584 -19.33 -35.88 48.21
N HIS A 585 -19.84 -34.67 47.93
CA HIS A 585 -20.40 -33.77 48.95
C HIS A 585 -21.56 -34.41 49.69
N MET A 586 -22.57 -34.90 48.97
CA MET A 586 -23.72 -35.62 49.55
C MET A 586 -23.27 -36.79 50.45
N LYS A 587 -22.25 -37.54 50.03
CA LYS A 587 -21.72 -38.65 50.83
C LYS A 587 -20.99 -38.20 52.10
N LEU A 588 -20.31 -37.06 52.06
CA LEU A 588 -19.70 -36.44 53.24
C LEU A 588 -20.76 -35.85 54.17
N GLU A 589 -21.83 -35.27 53.64
CA GLU A 589 -22.95 -34.75 54.44
C GLU A 589 -23.74 -35.85 55.16
N VAL A 590 -24.05 -36.96 54.48
CA VAL A 590 -24.65 -38.14 55.13
C VAL A 590 -23.75 -38.62 56.27
N ARG A 591 -22.44 -38.80 56.01
CA ARG A 591 -21.49 -39.21 57.05
C ARG A 591 -21.38 -38.21 58.21
N ARG A 592 -21.56 -36.90 57.95
CA ARG A 592 -21.59 -35.85 58.98
C ARG A 592 -22.89 -35.90 59.81
N ARG A 593 -24.04 -36.20 59.19
CA ARG A 593 -25.30 -36.42 59.91
C ARG A 593 -25.24 -37.68 60.78
N ASP A 594 -24.69 -38.78 60.26
CA ASP A 594 -24.50 -40.04 60.98
C ASP A 594 -23.50 -39.95 62.16
N SER A 595 -22.75 -38.85 62.28
CA SER A 595 -21.76 -38.61 63.36
C SER A 595 -22.15 -37.50 64.35
N LEU A 596 -23.35 -36.91 64.21
CA LEU A 596 -23.97 -36.12 65.27
C LEU A 596 -24.64 -37.07 66.28
N PRO A 597 -24.39 -36.92 67.60
CA PRO A 597 -25.00 -37.79 68.60
C PRO A 597 -26.50 -37.52 68.73
N THR A 598 -27.31 -38.52 68.41
CA THR A 598 -28.76 -38.49 68.69
C THR A 598 -29.00 -38.49 70.19
N ILE A 599 -29.37 -37.33 70.76
CA ILE A 599 -29.92 -37.26 72.12
C ILE A 599 -31.33 -37.87 72.06
N SER A 600 -31.42 -39.18 72.24
CA SER A 600 -32.68 -39.88 72.48
C SER A 600 -32.76 -40.24 73.96
N GLY A 601 -33.63 -39.54 74.69
CA GLY A 601 -33.87 -39.83 76.10
C GLY A 601 -34.49 -41.22 76.30
N MET A 602 -34.20 -41.85 77.44
CA MET A 602 -34.82 -43.11 77.81
C MET A 602 -36.34 -42.96 77.91
N MET A 603 -37.08 -43.80 77.17
CA MET A 603 -38.41 -44.21 77.60
C MET A 603 -38.58 -45.71 77.38
N THR A 604 -38.40 -46.47 78.46
CA THR A 604 -38.67 -47.91 78.51
C THR A 604 -40.17 -48.17 78.52
N GLN A 605 -40.69 -48.92 77.55
CA GLN A 605 -41.93 -49.67 77.72
C GLN A 605 -41.80 -51.10 77.19
N HIS A 606 -42.03 -52.05 78.09
CA HIS A 606 -42.12 -53.48 77.79
C HIS A 606 -43.45 -53.81 77.10
N ILE A 607 -43.41 -54.41 75.90
CA ILE A 607 -44.46 -55.33 75.45
C ILE A 607 -43.80 -56.60 74.90
N LYS A 608 -44.35 -57.77 75.27
CA LYS A 608 -43.78 -59.09 75.00
C LYS A 608 -44.19 -59.61 73.60
N ARG A 609 -43.21 -60.24 72.92
CA ARG A 609 -43.22 -61.55 72.21
C ARG A 609 -44.58 -62.21 71.83
N PRO A 610 -44.67 -63.00 70.73
CA PRO A 610 -43.62 -63.95 70.32
C PRO A 610 -43.35 -64.14 68.81
N CYS A 611 -42.25 -64.85 68.53
CA CYS A 611 -41.88 -65.35 67.21
C CYS A 611 -42.81 -66.49 66.74
N ARG A 612 -42.91 -66.68 65.41
CA ARG A 612 -43.19 -68.00 64.83
C ARG A 612 -42.36 -68.19 63.56
N SER A 613 -41.44 -69.15 63.59
CA SER A 613 -40.70 -69.62 62.44
C SER A 613 -41.58 -70.50 61.56
N VAL A 614 -41.54 -70.30 60.25
CA VAL A 614 -42.13 -71.22 59.27
C VAL A 614 -41.08 -71.50 58.19
N GLY A 615 -40.58 -72.74 58.19
CA GLY A 615 -40.02 -73.36 56.99
C GLY A 615 -41.01 -74.43 56.54
N VAL A 616 -41.23 -74.57 55.23
CA VAL A 616 -42.04 -75.65 54.64
C VAL A 616 -41.32 -76.19 53.40
N GLN A 617 -41.34 -77.50 53.25
CA GLN A 617 -40.72 -78.26 52.17
C GLN A 617 -41.62 -78.37 50.93
N THR A 618 -41.03 -78.95 49.88
CA THR A 618 -41.54 -79.21 48.53
C THR A 618 -42.59 -80.32 48.39
N THR A 619 -43.12 -80.46 47.16
CA THR A 619 -43.74 -81.65 46.51
C THR A 619 -45.30 -81.72 46.52
N PRO A 620 -45.96 -82.62 45.72
CA PRO A 620 -46.39 -82.25 44.35
C PRO A 620 -47.80 -82.78 43.93
N THR A 621 -48.27 -82.40 42.73
CA THR A 621 -49.30 -83.01 41.82
C THR A 621 -49.67 -81.96 40.77
N GLY A 622 -50.15 -82.21 39.54
CA GLY A 622 -50.35 -83.40 38.69
C GLY A 622 -50.93 -82.88 37.36
N GLU A 623 -50.26 -83.11 36.21
CA GLU A 623 -50.72 -83.96 35.08
C GLU A 623 -51.56 -83.25 33.98
N ASP A 624 -51.48 -83.85 32.78
CA ASP A 624 -52.25 -83.68 31.54
C ASP A 624 -52.12 -82.44 30.60
N ASN A 625 -51.18 -82.60 29.66
CA ASN A 625 -51.41 -82.85 28.20
C ASN A 625 -51.95 -81.78 27.22
N ASP A 626 -51.41 -81.94 26.00
CA ASP A 626 -51.92 -81.56 24.68
C ASP A 626 -52.09 -80.06 24.30
N ILE A 627 -51.89 -79.61 23.06
CA ILE A 627 -51.06 -79.95 21.89
C ILE A 627 -51.52 -78.94 20.80
N ILE A 628 -50.61 -78.51 19.91
CA ILE A 628 -50.86 -77.76 18.66
C ILE A 628 -51.24 -76.26 18.72
N SER A 629 -50.58 -75.57 17.78
CA SER A 629 -50.61 -74.16 17.40
C SER A 629 -51.97 -73.57 16.98
N ASN A 630 -52.12 -72.24 17.06
CA ASN A 630 -52.12 -71.42 15.85
C ASN A 630 -51.95 -69.90 16.08
N ASN A 631 -51.44 -69.20 15.06
CA ASN A 631 -51.33 -67.75 15.00
C ASN A 631 -52.70 -67.08 14.89
N ALA A 632 -52.89 -65.92 15.54
CA ALA A 632 -53.82 -64.89 15.09
C ALA A 632 -53.37 -63.50 15.57
N THR A 633 -53.15 -62.58 14.64
CA THR A 633 -52.89 -61.16 14.89
C THR A 633 -54.07 -60.29 14.45
N TRP A 634 -54.16 -59.09 15.04
CA TRP A 634 -55.02 -57.95 14.68
C TRP A 634 -56.49 -57.96 15.11
N LEU A 635 -56.86 -56.98 15.95
CA LEU A 635 -57.78 -55.87 15.60
C LEU A 635 -57.86 -54.83 16.75
N PRO A 636 -58.02 -53.52 16.47
CA PRO A 636 -58.25 -52.46 17.47
C PRO A 636 -59.72 -51.97 17.49
N PHE A 637 -60.16 -51.25 18.55
CA PHE A 637 -61.01 -50.03 18.51
C PHE A 637 -61.65 -49.69 19.89
N ARG A 638 -61.61 -48.40 20.32
CA ARG A 638 -62.81 -47.73 20.87
C ARG A 638 -62.75 -46.18 20.88
N LYS A 639 -63.92 -45.58 20.64
CA LYS A 639 -64.32 -44.16 20.76
C LYS A 639 -65.66 -44.17 21.57
N ARG A 640 -66.27 -43.08 22.09
CA ARG A 640 -66.13 -41.60 21.97
C ARG A 640 -66.95 -40.97 23.11
N SER A 641 -66.62 -39.78 23.63
CA SER A 641 -67.65 -38.85 24.17
C SER A 641 -67.23 -37.38 24.12
N LYS A 642 -68.23 -36.48 24.10
CA LYS A 642 -68.11 -35.06 23.69
C LYS A 642 -69.37 -34.29 24.15
N VAL A 643 -69.22 -33.13 24.81
CA VAL A 643 -70.26 -32.09 25.06
C VAL A 643 -69.51 -30.76 25.30
N ARG A 644 -70.09 -29.56 25.14
CA ARG A 644 -70.56 -28.73 24.00
C ARG A 644 -70.70 -27.28 24.57
N PRO A 645 -70.88 -26.22 23.75
CA PRO A 645 -70.64 -24.81 24.18
C PRO A 645 -71.91 -24.05 24.60
N ILE A 646 -71.74 -22.78 25.01
CA ILE A 646 -72.81 -21.77 25.23
C ILE A 646 -72.42 -20.44 24.56
N GLU A 647 -73.43 -19.69 24.11
CA GLU A 647 -73.38 -18.52 23.23
C GLU A 647 -73.30 -17.16 23.97
N ALA A 648 -73.21 -16.06 23.21
CA ALA A 648 -73.30 -14.67 23.69
C ALA A 648 -74.59 -13.99 23.21
N PRO A 649 -75.06 -12.92 23.89
CA PRO A 649 -75.77 -11.85 23.17
C PRO A 649 -75.47 -10.38 23.60
N SER A 650 -75.22 -9.54 22.58
CA SER A 650 -75.64 -8.13 22.35
C SER A 650 -75.76 -7.04 23.45
N SER A 651 -74.89 -6.03 23.32
CA SER A 651 -75.16 -4.57 23.13
C SER A 651 -75.75 -3.62 24.20
N ASN A 652 -75.09 -2.44 24.33
CA ASN A 652 -75.58 -1.10 24.75
C ASN A 652 -75.94 -0.89 26.25
N LYS A 653 -75.69 0.26 26.91
CA LYS A 653 -75.18 1.61 26.53
C LYS A 653 -74.85 2.45 27.81
N TYR A 654 -74.12 3.59 27.68
CA TYR A 654 -73.93 4.68 28.70
C TYR A 654 -73.08 4.32 29.96
N GLU A 655 -72.27 5.18 30.61
CA GLU A 655 -71.75 6.55 30.35
C GLU A 655 -70.51 6.85 31.26
N ALA A 656 -70.04 8.11 31.29
CA ALA A 656 -69.26 8.78 32.35
C ALA A 656 -67.69 8.79 32.31
N THR A 657 -67.18 9.85 31.69
CA THR A 657 -66.11 10.78 32.16
C THR A 657 -64.70 10.29 32.55
N MET A 658 -63.71 10.82 31.82
CA MET A 658 -62.52 11.44 32.42
C MET A 658 -62.12 12.66 31.56
N THR A 659 -61.87 13.80 32.20
CA THR A 659 -61.45 15.08 31.58
C THR A 659 -60.03 15.47 32.03
N ILE A 660 -59.47 16.50 31.39
CA ILE A 660 -58.21 17.20 31.77
C ILE A 660 -56.94 16.45 31.28
N ASP A 661 -55.99 17.03 30.53
CA ASP A 661 -55.80 18.45 30.13
C ASP A 661 -55.25 18.65 28.69
N SER A 662 -55.24 19.91 28.24
CA SER A 662 -54.71 20.35 26.94
C SER A 662 -53.19 20.62 26.95
N ILE A 663 -52.56 20.64 25.77
CA ILE A 663 -51.68 21.74 25.30
C ILE A 663 -51.44 21.62 23.77
N LYS A 664 -51.10 22.75 23.15
CA LYS A 664 -51.22 23.05 21.70
C LYS A 664 -50.00 22.65 20.84
N SER A 665 -50.34 22.45 19.56
CA SER A 665 -49.54 22.64 18.33
C SER A 665 -48.18 23.37 18.43
N THR A 666 -47.17 22.78 17.81
CA THR A 666 -46.67 23.16 16.47
C THR A 666 -46.08 21.95 15.76
#